data_AF-A0A5J4NYE5-F1
#
_entry.id   AF-A0A5J4NYE5-F1
#
_cell.length_a   1.000
_cell.length_b   1.000
_cell.length_c   1.000
_cell.angle_alpha   90.00
_cell.angle_beta   90.00
_cell.angle_gamma   90.00
#
_symmetry.space_group_name_H-M   'P 1'
#
loop_
_entity.id
_entity.type
_entity.pdbx_description
1 polymer ?
#
loop_
_entity_poly.entity_id
_entity_poly.type
_entity_poly.pdbx_seq_one_letter_code
_entity_poly.pdbx_strand_id
1 'polypeptide(L)'
;MKLKLPIRTIKSRRLEMELNSRLPTLNQEAEIKAKNTIITKLEEEKRNFRTQLDALTQKNEKLTKQLEEITIKLEHMNIEKSIESKKVENFKQELKNEQEKVNHLEARLQQQVVQRERYEHEASGAEEKLEQFVSQMLRIFDTYAGEADGTRATWKDEVQLTRLISHAKDVVSENLKHRGRIQELSDKISQRDRQIAERNRTVDRLGEQLTKTAASDRETQNITHQLECSRENERGLESRVHKLTSDLMEAQVRIRELERQLSQATHEQQRAVDVRQELADKELTYFKTVMIFCFIKLCARLESRLSEVSSRWDSVKSMKHEMEQQIERTERENHNLRDRIRQMESEMANSLIIRDEQRADRDRFFFYLCKLATKARIDQKVASRMEMDELQEAIYTRMGQIASGEFTLLTDVQANADRLSGLNRRVKRLQDQLSSKEVQLGLWRDKAATLEAQLTEWGRIRENAEQERTNAERAIARERKTEVDNARLCDELTRLRAELLDLNDSKIRYIKVEDKLSELQKANEQLEDLRERQATKITELRDVIEKQQCELSDYKTRSVESRNKLTDELSSTRKTVEQLKRSERELYEFRALVGRLIGLDVEMLAVPNYDIINRLENFIANHQLTQLEKPHGLPARNVLSSPTVKTAHHLRGPDTHSCEYATGCGVAKARSKEGNQMSGCS
;
A
#
# COMPACT_ATOMS: atom_id res chain seq x y z
N MET A 1 -11.47 -55.77 -99.63
CA MET A 1 -12.26 -55.04 -98.62
C MET A 1 -11.32 -54.45 -97.58
N LYS A 2 -11.18 -53.12 -97.55
CA LYS A 2 -10.31 -52.36 -96.64
C LYS A 2 -11.11 -51.97 -95.39
N LEU A 3 -10.84 -52.58 -94.25
CA LEU A 3 -11.41 -52.20 -92.96
C LEU A 3 -10.46 -51.22 -92.26
N LYS A 4 -10.76 -49.92 -92.40
CA LYS A 4 -10.30 -48.85 -91.50
C LYS A 4 -10.97 -49.07 -90.13
N LEU A 5 -10.19 -49.39 -89.10
CA LEU A 5 -10.60 -49.25 -87.71
C LEU A 5 -9.90 -48.02 -87.08
N PRO A 6 -10.56 -47.26 -86.20
CA PRO A 6 -10.18 -45.89 -85.89
C PRO A 6 -9.17 -45.80 -84.74
N ILE A 7 -8.01 -45.20 -85.01
CA ILE A 7 -6.93 -44.92 -84.04
C ILE A 7 -7.35 -43.94 -82.92
N ARG A 8 -8.55 -43.33 -83.01
CA ARG A 8 -9.09 -42.43 -81.97
C ARG A 8 -9.53 -43.14 -80.67
N THR A 9 -9.84 -44.44 -80.70
CA THR A 9 -10.40 -45.14 -79.52
C THR A 9 -9.34 -45.66 -78.54
N ILE A 10 -8.10 -45.89 -78.99
CA ILE A 10 -7.01 -46.42 -78.14
C ILE A 10 -6.37 -45.30 -77.30
N LYS A 11 -6.29 -44.07 -77.83
CA LYS A 11 -5.81 -42.90 -77.07
C LYS A 11 -6.80 -42.50 -75.97
N SER A 12 -8.11 -42.60 -76.23
CA SER A 12 -9.14 -42.28 -75.23
C SER A 12 -9.15 -43.25 -74.06
N ARG A 13 -9.06 -44.56 -74.30
CA ARG A 13 -8.98 -45.57 -73.23
C ARG A 13 -7.69 -45.49 -72.39
N ARG A 14 -6.57 -45.08 -72.99
CA ARG A 14 -5.31 -44.91 -72.26
C ARG A 14 -5.35 -43.69 -71.34
N LEU A 15 -5.97 -42.59 -71.80
CA LEU A 15 -6.22 -41.40 -70.98
C LEU A 15 -7.25 -41.67 -69.87
N GLU A 16 -8.30 -42.46 -70.12
CA GLU A 16 -9.27 -42.87 -69.09
C GLU A 16 -8.64 -43.77 -68.01
N MET A 17 -7.74 -44.69 -68.36
CA MET A 17 -7.01 -45.51 -67.38
C MET A 17 -6.00 -44.71 -66.55
N GLU A 18 -5.31 -43.72 -67.13
CA GLU A 18 -4.43 -42.80 -66.37
C GLU A 18 -5.21 -41.85 -65.47
N LEU A 19 -6.42 -41.45 -65.88
CA LEU A 19 -7.31 -40.64 -65.04
C LEU A 19 -7.87 -41.46 -63.87
N ASN A 20 -8.33 -42.69 -64.13
CA ASN A 20 -8.89 -43.58 -63.08
C ASN A 20 -7.85 -44.10 -62.08
N SER A 21 -6.55 -44.16 -62.44
CA SER A 21 -5.49 -44.49 -61.47
C SER A 21 -5.01 -43.28 -60.65
N ARG A 22 -5.16 -42.06 -61.20
CA ARG A 22 -4.81 -40.80 -60.53
C ARG A 22 -5.88 -40.26 -59.58
N LEU A 23 -7.15 -40.56 -59.82
CA LEU A 23 -8.27 -40.15 -58.96
C LEU A 23 -8.19 -40.69 -57.51
N PRO A 24 -7.93 -41.99 -57.26
CA PRO A 24 -7.81 -42.50 -55.90
C PRO A 24 -6.54 -41.99 -55.20
N THR A 25 -5.46 -41.73 -55.93
CA THR A 25 -4.22 -41.17 -55.36
C THR A 25 -4.37 -39.70 -54.97
N LEU A 26 -5.07 -38.88 -55.76
CA LEU A 26 -5.42 -37.50 -55.40
C LEU A 26 -6.33 -37.44 -54.16
N ASN A 27 -7.28 -38.37 -54.03
CA ASN A 27 -8.18 -38.42 -52.87
C ASN A 27 -7.42 -38.83 -51.60
N GLN A 28 -6.50 -39.80 -51.70
CA GLN A 28 -5.59 -40.17 -50.61
C GLN A 28 -4.64 -39.03 -50.24
N GLU A 29 -4.14 -38.26 -51.19
CA GLU A 29 -3.27 -37.10 -50.94
C GLU A 29 -4.00 -35.98 -50.18
N ALA A 30 -5.26 -35.71 -50.54
CA ALA A 30 -6.10 -34.77 -49.82
C ALA A 30 -6.41 -35.23 -48.39
N GLU A 31 -6.67 -36.53 -48.20
CA GLU A 31 -6.91 -37.11 -46.89
C GLU A 31 -5.65 -37.09 -46.00
N ILE A 32 -4.48 -37.35 -46.57
CA ILE A 32 -3.18 -37.23 -45.89
C ILE A 32 -2.91 -35.78 -45.50
N LYS A 33 -3.19 -34.80 -46.37
CA LYS A 33 -3.08 -33.37 -46.02
C LYS A 33 -4.02 -32.98 -44.88
N ALA A 34 -5.27 -33.45 -44.90
CA ALA A 34 -6.21 -33.19 -43.82
C ALA A 34 -5.75 -33.81 -42.49
N LYS A 35 -5.28 -35.07 -42.51
CA LYS A 35 -4.71 -35.75 -41.34
C LYS A 35 -3.46 -35.02 -40.81
N ASN A 36 -2.56 -34.59 -41.69
CA ASN A 36 -1.38 -33.81 -41.29
C ASN A 36 -1.76 -32.47 -40.65
N THR A 37 -2.80 -31.80 -41.17
CA THR A 37 -3.29 -30.55 -40.58
C THR A 37 -3.85 -30.77 -39.17
N ILE A 38 -4.57 -31.87 -38.95
CA ILE A 38 -5.08 -32.26 -37.62
C ILE A 38 -3.91 -32.60 -36.69
N ILE A 39 -2.92 -33.37 -37.16
CA ILE A 39 -1.73 -33.70 -36.38
C ILE A 39 -0.99 -32.43 -35.95
N THR A 40 -0.79 -31.47 -36.86
CA THR A 40 -0.12 -30.20 -36.50
C THR A 40 -0.89 -29.41 -35.43
N LYS A 41 -2.23 -29.38 -35.49
CA LYS A 41 -3.07 -28.73 -34.48
C LYS A 41 -2.97 -29.45 -33.13
N LEU A 42 -3.05 -30.77 -33.12
CA LEU A 42 -2.91 -31.57 -31.90
C LEU A 42 -1.51 -31.45 -31.27
N GLU A 43 -0.46 -31.34 -32.09
CA GLU A 43 0.89 -31.07 -31.60
C GLU A 43 1.02 -29.68 -30.97
N GLU A 44 0.37 -28.68 -31.55
CA GLU A 44 0.35 -27.32 -31.01
C GLU A 44 -0.43 -27.24 -29.70
N GLU A 45 -1.61 -27.87 -29.62
CA GLU A 45 -2.36 -28.04 -28.38
C GLU A 45 -1.54 -28.78 -27.30
N LYS A 46 -0.84 -29.86 -27.68
CA LYS A 46 0.05 -30.59 -26.78
C LYS A 46 1.22 -29.72 -26.28
N ARG A 47 1.78 -28.85 -27.12
CA ARG A 47 2.80 -27.87 -26.69
C ARG A 47 2.21 -26.85 -25.72
N ASN A 48 1.02 -26.33 -26.00
CA ASN A 48 0.32 -25.40 -25.11
C ASN A 48 0.04 -26.04 -23.75
N PHE A 49 -0.51 -27.26 -23.70
CA PHE A 49 -0.75 -27.95 -22.44
C PHE A 49 0.54 -28.23 -21.66
N ARG A 50 1.66 -28.54 -22.32
CA ARG A 50 2.96 -28.66 -21.64
C ARG A 50 3.40 -27.34 -21.02
N THR A 51 3.33 -26.23 -21.76
CA THR A 51 3.71 -24.92 -21.20
C THR A 51 2.83 -24.52 -20.01
N GLN A 52 1.53 -24.83 -20.05
CA GLN A 52 0.63 -24.61 -18.93
C GLN A 52 0.98 -25.51 -17.73
N LEU A 53 1.31 -26.78 -17.97
CA LEU A 53 1.73 -27.71 -16.92
C LEU A 53 3.04 -27.26 -16.25
N ASP A 54 4.02 -26.80 -17.04
CA ASP A 54 5.30 -26.29 -16.53
C ASP A 54 5.09 -25.02 -15.70
N ALA A 55 4.21 -24.11 -16.15
CA ALA A 55 3.86 -22.91 -15.40
C ALA A 55 3.15 -23.23 -14.07
N LEU A 56 2.23 -24.20 -14.07
CA LEU A 56 1.57 -24.67 -12.85
C LEU A 56 2.56 -25.37 -11.90
N THR A 57 3.51 -26.14 -12.45
CA THR A 57 4.55 -26.80 -11.66
C THR A 57 5.45 -25.78 -10.97
N GLN A 58 5.92 -24.76 -11.70
CA GLN A 58 6.69 -23.66 -11.11
C GLN A 58 5.90 -22.88 -10.04
N LYS A 59 4.60 -22.66 -10.27
CA LYS A 59 3.73 -22.01 -9.29
C LYS A 59 3.59 -22.85 -8.02
N ASN A 60 3.41 -24.16 -8.16
CA ASN A 60 3.37 -25.08 -7.02
C ASN A 60 4.71 -25.09 -6.26
N GLU A 61 5.85 -25.16 -6.94
CA GLU A 61 7.16 -25.09 -6.28
C GLU A 61 7.35 -23.79 -5.49
N LYS A 62 6.91 -22.65 -6.02
CA LYS A 62 6.93 -21.36 -5.30
C LYS A 62 6.04 -21.38 -4.07
N LEU A 63 4.82 -21.92 -4.18
CA LEU A 63 3.90 -22.03 -3.05
C LEU A 63 4.44 -22.99 -1.97
N THR A 64 5.05 -24.10 -2.37
CA THR A 64 5.69 -25.04 -1.43
C THR A 64 6.81 -24.37 -0.64
N LYS A 65 7.69 -23.61 -1.32
CA LYS A 65 8.76 -22.85 -0.64
C LYS A 65 8.20 -21.81 0.33
N GLN A 66 7.14 -21.10 -0.05
CA GLN A 66 6.47 -20.14 0.83
C GLN A 66 5.85 -20.83 2.06
N LEU A 67 5.24 -22.01 1.90
CA LEU A 67 4.71 -22.79 3.02
C LEU A 67 5.82 -23.27 3.95
N GLU A 68 6.96 -23.71 3.42
CA GLU A 68 8.14 -24.08 4.21
C GLU A 68 8.68 -22.89 5.02
N GLU A 69 8.83 -21.73 4.40
CA GLU A 69 9.25 -20.51 5.10
C GLU A 69 8.28 -20.11 6.23
N ILE A 70 6.97 -20.20 5.99
CA ILE A 70 5.95 -19.92 7.00
C ILE A 70 6.02 -20.95 8.14
N THR A 71 6.25 -22.22 7.81
CA THR A 71 6.36 -23.30 8.80
C THR A 71 7.57 -23.07 9.73
N ILE A 72 8.74 -22.75 9.16
CA ILE A 72 9.94 -22.43 9.94
C ILE A 72 9.71 -21.21 10.84
N LYS A 73 9.04 -20.16 10.35
CA LYS A 73 8.70 -18.97 11.16
C LYS A 73 7.75 -19.32 12.31
N LEU A 74 6.76 -20.18 12.08
CA LEU A 74 5.85 -20.65 13.13
C LEU A 74 6.58 -21.47 14.20
N GLU A 75 7.50 -22.34 13.80
CA GLU A 75 8.35 -23.09 14.74
C GLU A 75 9.21 -22.16 15.59
N HIS A 76 9.84 -21.14 14.98
CA HIS A 76 10.61 -20.14 15.70
C HIS A 76 9.76 -19.38 16.73
N MET A 77 8.59 -18.88 16.33
CA MET A 77 7.68 -18.18 17.25
C MET A 77 7.21 -19.09 18.40
N ASN A 78 7.00 -20.39 18.16
CA ASN A 78 6.67 -21.34 19.21
C ASN A 78 7.81 -21.55 20.21
N ILE A 79 9.06 -21.58 19.75
CA ILE A 79 10.25 -21.67 20.61
C ILE A 79 10.36 -20.40 21.47
N GLU A 80 10.23 -19.21 20.87
CA GLU A 80 10.26 -17.93 21.60
C GLU A 80 9.16 -17.86 22.65
N LYS A 81 7.93 -18.26 22.29
CA LYS A 81 6.81 -18.34 23.25
C LYS A 81 7.08 -19.30 24.41
N SER A 82 7.76 -20.42 24.16
CA SER A 82 8.17 -21.37 25.20
C SER A 82 9.21 -20.77 26.14
N ILE A 83 10.20 -20.05 25.61
CA ILE A 83 11.22 -19.34 26.39
C ILE A 83 10.56 -18.26 27.26
N GLU A 84 9.68 -17.45 26.69
CA GLU A 84 9.02 -16.37 27.43
C GLU A 84 8.09 -16.91 28.52
N SER A 85 7.36 -18.00 28.23
CA SER A 85 6.55 -18.69 29.26
C SER A 85 7.41 -19.18 30.44
N LYS A 86 8.62 -19.70 30.19
CA LYS A 86 9.55 -20.10 31.26
C LYS A 86 10.04 -18.91 32.07
N LYS A 87 10.34 -17.76 31.44
CA LYS A 87 10.73 -16.55 32.16
C LYS A 87 9.61 -16.02 33.05
N VAL A 88 8.38 -15.99 32.55
CA VAL A 88 7.20 -15.59 33.34
C VAL A 88 7.03 -16.48 34.56
N GLU A 89 7.24 -17.80 34.41
CA GLU A 89 7.13 -18.71 35.54
C GLU A 89 8.24 -18.50 36.58
N ASN A 90 9.48 -18.24 36.13
CA ASN A 90 10.57 -17.88 37.03
C ASN A 90 10.27 -16.59 37.80
N PHE A 91 9.78 -15.54 37.12
CA PHE A 91 9.41 -14.29 37.79
C PHE A 91 8.25 -14.46 38.77
N LYS A 92 7.27 -15.31 38.47
CA LYS A 92 6.20 -15.65 39.44
C LYS A 92 6.77 -16.32 40.69
N GLN A 93 7.73 -17.22 40.53
CA GLN A 93 8.36 -17.88 41.66
C GLN A 93 9.21 -16.92 42.50
N GLU A 94 9.96 -16.01 41.86
CA GLU A 94 10.71 -14.95 42.55
C GLU A 94 9.78 -14.00 43.32
N LEU A 95 8.69 -13.55 42.69
CA LEU A 95 7.68 -12.70 43.34
C LEU A 95 7.08 -13.38 44.56
N LYS A 96 6.79 -14.69 44.48
CA LYS A 96 6.29 -15.46 45.61
C LYS A 96 7.30 -15.52 46.75
N ASN A 97 8.58 -15.76 46.44
CA ASN A 97 9.64 -15.80 47.44
C ASN A 97 9.83 -14.44 48.14
N GLU A 98 9.75 -13.33 47.39
CA GLU A 98 9.81 -11.98 47.98
C GLU A 98 8.59 -11.67 48.82
N GLN A 99 7.39 -12.08 48.40
CA GLN A 99 6.17 -11.95 49.21
C GLN A 99 6.28 -12.70 50.55
N GLU A 100 6.85 -13.91 50.54
CA GLU A 100 7.09 -14.68 51.77
C GLU A 100 8.10 -13.98 52.71
N LYS A 101 9.13 -13.33 52.16
CA LYS A 101 10.08 -12.52 52.95
C LYS A 101 9.42 -11.29 53.55
N VAL A 102 8.58 -10.58 52.80
CA VAL A 102 7.81 -9.42 53.29
C VAL A 102 6.91 -9.85 54.45
N ASN A 103 6.15 -10.93 54.27
CA ASN A 103 5.27 -11.45 55.33
C ASN A 103 6.07 -11.83 56.60
N HIS A 104 7.27 -12.41 56.46
CA HIS A 104 8.13 -12.72 57.60
C HIS A 104 8.64 -11.46 58.32
N LEU A 105 9.03 -10.43 57.56
CA LEU A 105 9.47 -9.15 58.12
C LEU A 105 8.32 -8.41 58.82
N GLU A 106 7.11 -8.43 58.27
CA GLU A 106 5.91 -7.87 58.88
C GLU A 106 5.59 -8.56 60.21
N ALA A 107 5.60 -9.89 60.25
CA ALA A 107 5.38 -10.65 61.48
C ALA A 107 6.43 -10.30 62.55
N ARG A 108 7.70 -10.15 62.16
CA ARG A 108 8.77 -9.74 63.07
C ARG A 108 8.58 -8.31 63.58
N LEU A 109 8.14 -7.39 62.72
CA LEU A 109 7.86 -6.01 63.11
C LEU A 109 6.69 -5.95 64.11
N GLN A 110 5.61 -6.68 63.86
CA GLN A 110 4.47 -6.77 64.78
C GLN A 110 4.91 -7.30 66.16
N GLN A 111 5.77 -8.32 66.20
CA GLN A 111 6.32 -8.83 67.46
C GLN A 111 7.13 -7.77 68.21
N GLN A 112 7.93 -6.95 67.50
CA GLN A 112 8.69 -5.87 68.11
C GLN A 112 7.79 -4.74 68.64
N VAL A 113 6.69 -4.42 67.95
CA VAL A 113 5.69 -3.45 68.43
C VAL A 113 5.08 -3.92 69.75
N VAL A 114 4.62 -5.17 69.82
CA VAL A 114 4.06 -5.76 71.05
C VAL A 114 5.08 -5.74 72.20
N GLN A 115 6.36 -6.02 71.91
CA GLN A 115 7.40 -5.91 72.94
C GLN A 115 7.61 -4.48 73.42
N ARG A 116 7.59 -3.50 72.51
CA ARG A 116 7.72 -2.07 72.86
C ARG A 116 6.58 -1.62 73.77
N GLU A 117 5.35 -1.97 73.43
CA GLU A 117 4.15 -1.64 74.24
C GLU A 117 4.24 -2.24 75.65
N ARG A 118 4.74 -3.47 75.78
CA ARG A 118 4.99 -4.08 77.10
C ARG A 118 6.01 -3.29 77.91
N TYR A 119 7.14 -2.89 77.31
CA TYR A 119 8.16 -2.11 78.00
C TYR A 119 7.68 -0.70 78.36
N GLU A 120 6.87 -0.06 77.51
CA GLU A 120 6.24 1.23 77.80
C GLU A 120 5.27 1.12 79.00
N HIS A 121 4.50 0.03 79.06
CA HIS A 121 3.60 -0.23 80.18
C HIS A 121 4.37 -0.47 81.49
N GLU A 122 5.44 -1.27 81.45
CA GLU A 122 6.32 -1.50 82.61
C GLU A 122 7.00 -0.21 83.09
N ALA A 123 7.47 0.65 82.17
CA ALA A 123 8.07 1.94 82.49
C ALA A 123 7.06 2.89 83.14
N SER A 124 5.85 2.99 82.58
CA SER A 124 4.77 3.81 83.14
C SER A 124 4.42 3.39 84.57
N GLY A 125 4.35 2.07 84.83
CA GLY A 125 4.11 1.55 86.18
C GLY A 125 5.27 1.79 87.16
N ALA A 126 6.50 1.99 86.69
CA ALA A 126 7.62 2.38 87.52
C ALA A 126 7.61 3.89 87.83
N GLU A 127 7.21 4.72 86.87
CA GLU A 127 7.02 6.17 87.06
C GLU A 127 5.94 6.45 88.11
N GLU A 128 4.80 5.77 88.04
CA GLU A 128 3.72 5.91 89.04
C GLU A 128 4.19 5.58 90.47
N LYS A 129 4.99 4.51 90.63
CA LYS A 129 5.57 4.14 91.93
C LYS A 129 6.55 5.21 92.46
N LEU A 130 7.34 5.82 91.57
CA LEU A 130 8.25 6.90 91.96
C LEU A 130 7.48 8.15 92.38
N GLU A 131 6.41 8.50 91.67
CA GLU A 131 5.55 9.63 92.00
C GLU A 131 4.87 9.44 93.37
N GLN A 132 4.40 8.23 93.67
CA GLN A 132 3.86 7.87 94.98
C GLN A 132 4.93 8.02 96.08
N PHE A 133 6.17 7.58 95.84
CA PHE A 133 7.27 7.71 96.79
C PHE A 133 7.65 9.18 97.05
N VAL A 134 7.78 10.00 95.99
CA VAL A 134 8.07 11.43 96.12
C VAL A 134 6.97 12.15 96.91
N SER A 135 5.71 11.82 96.64
CA SER A 135 4.56 12.38 97.37
C SER A 135 4.58 12.03 98.87
N GLN A 136 5.02 10.81 99.23
CA GLN A 136 5.22 10.43 100.63
C GLN A 136 6.38 11.21 101.28
N MET A 137 7.49 11.41 100.58
CA MET A 137 8.63 12.19 101.07
C MET A 137 8.25 13.65 101.31
N LEU A 138 7.49 14.27 100.41
CA LEU A 138 7.00 15.64 100.56
C LEU A 138 6.12 15.78 101.81
N ARG A 139 5.21 14.82 102.06
CA ARG A 139 4.41 14.81 103.30
C ARG A 139 5.26 14.74 104.57
N ILE A 140 6.34 13.94 104.56
CA ILE A 140 7.25 13.85 105.71
C ILE A 140 8.00 15.19 105.90
N PHE A 141 8.48 15.82 104.83
CA PHE A 141 9.16 17.11 104.92
C PHE A 141 8.22 18.24 105.39
N ASP A 142 6.97 18.25 104.95
CA ASP A 142 5.97 19.23 105.39
C ASP A 142 5.65 19.09 106.88
N THR A 143 5.66 17.86 107.43
CA THR A 143 5.50 17.64 108.88
C THR A 143 6.72 18.09 109.69
N TYR A 144 7.93 18.01 109.13
CA TYR A 144 9.16 18.45 109.81
C TYR A 144 9.39 19.97 109.71
N ALA A 145 8.89 20.61 108.66
CA ALA A 145 9.00 22.06 108.48
C ALA A 145 8.05 22.87 109.39
N GLY A 146 7.04 22.22 109.98
CA GLY A 146 6.05 22.86 110.86
C GLY A 146 6.44 22.98 112.35
N GLU A 147 7.53 22.35 112.80
CA GLU A 147 7.92 22.31 114.23
C GLU A 147 9.25 23.03 114.56
N ALA A 148 9.76 23.88 113.67
CA ALA A 148 11.02 24.59 113.90
C ALA A 148 10.82 26.10 114.06
N ASP A 149 10.04 26.51 115.07
CA ASP A 149 10.07 27.89 115.55
C ASP A 149 10.33 27.90 117.07
N GLY A 150 11.50 28.39 117.45
CA GLY A 150 11.89 28.59 118.85
C GLY A 150 13.07 27.74 119.31
N THR A 151 14.29 28.23 119.09
CA THR A 151 15.16 28.77 120.17
C THR A 151 16.60 28.92 119.70
N ARG A 152 17.03 30.18 119.74
CA ARG A 152 18.40 30.66 119.51
C ARG A 152 19.20 30.45 120.80
N ALA A 153 20.07 29.45 120.85
CA ALA A 153 20.93 29.23 122.03
C ALA A 153 22.39 28.94 121.62
N THR A 154 23.23 29.96 121.84
CA THR A 154 24.59 29.92 122.40
C THR A 154 25.43 28.65 122.19
N TRP A 155 26.40 28.75 121.29
CA TRP A 155 27.42 27.73 121.00
C TRP A 155 28.64 27.91 121.91
N LYS A 156 28.65 27.25 123.07
CA LYS A 156 29.85 26.97 123.86
C LYS A 156 29.66 25.65 124.61
N ASP A 157 29.66 24.55 123.88
CA ASP A 157 29.65 23.23 124.49
C ASP A 157 30.54 22.28 123.69
N GLU A 158 31.52 21.67 124.35
CA GLU A 158 32.50 20.74 123.75
C GLU A 158 31.80 19.48 123.19
N VAL A 159 30.59 19.20 123.67
CA VAL A 159 29.66 18.19 123.15
C VAL A 159 29.10 18.56 121.76
N GLN A 160 28.88 19.85 121.46
CA GLN A 160 28.46 20.29 120.12
C GLN A 160 29.59 20.16 119.10
N LEU A 161 30.85 20.38 119.50
CA LEU A 161 32.00 20.17 118.63
C LEU A 161 32.18 18.68 118.32
N THR A 162 31.96 17.81 119.31
CA THR A 162 32.01 16.36 119.12
C THR A 162 30.86 15.86 118.24
N ARG A 163 29.66 16.44 118.36
CA ARG A 163 28.53 16.20 117.43
C ARG A 163 28.79 16.74 116.03
N LEU A 164 29.42 17.90 115.88
CA LEU A 164 29.80 18.43 114.56
C LEU A 164 30.87 17.56 113.90
N ILE A 165 31.80 17.00 114.67
CA ILE A 165 32.80 16.06 114.16
C ILE A 165 32.14 14.72 113.79
N SER A 166 31.17 14.22 114.56
CA SER A 166 30.41 13.03 114.17
C SER A 166 29.55 13.31 112.94
N HIS A 167 28.88 14.46 112.88
CA HIS A 167 28.08 14.87 111.74
C HIS A 167 28.94 15.09 110.49
N ALA A 168 30.14 15.66 110.63
CA ALA A 168 31.10 15.76 109.53
C ALA A 168 31.59 14.38 109.07
N LYS A 169 31.81 13.42 110.00
CA LYS A 169 32.08 12.02 109.64
C LYS A 169 30.90 11.37 108.91
N ASP A 170 29.67 11.62 109.36
CA ASP A 170 28.46 11.11 108.71
C ASP A 170 28.30 11.70 107.32
N VAL A 171 28.53 13.01 107.15
CA VAL A 171 28.53 13.71 105.85
C VAL A 171 29.65 13.22 104.94
N VAL A 172 30.83 12.91 105.47
CA VAL A 172 31.91 12.29 104.69
C VAL A 172 31.55 10.87 104.28
N SER A 173 30.89 10.10 105.15
CA SER A 173 30.40 8.75 104.83
C SER A 173 29.29 8.77 103.78
N GLU A 174 28.37 9.73 103.86
CA GLU A 174 27.33 10.00 102.85
C GLU A 174 27.96 10.45 101.54
N ASN A 175 28.96 11.32 101.57
CA ASN A 175 29.68 11.71 100.35
C ASN A 175 30.44 10.54 99.70
N LEU A 176 30.97 9.61 100.48
CA LEU A 176 31.56 8.38 99.95
C LEU A 176 30.50 7.47 99.31
N LYS A 177 29.30 7.36 99.91
CA LYS A 177 28.17 6.66 99.29
C LYS A 177 27.68 7.37 98.02
N HIS A 178 27.60 8.70 98.02
CA HIS A 178 27.24 9.48 96.84
C HIS A 178 28.30 9.33 95.75
N ARG A 179 29.58 9.29 96.08
CA ARG A 179 30.65 8.97 95.13
C ARG A 179 30.48 7.57 94.53
N GLY A 180 30.10 6.58 95.35
CA GLY A 180 29.75 5.24 94.87
C GLY A 180 28.55 5.25 93.91
N ARG A 181 27.47 5.96 94.26
CA ARG A 181 26.28 6.11 93.40
C ARG A 181 26.57 6.87 92.11
N ILE A 182 27.40 7.92 92.17
CA ILE A 182 27.84 8.67 90.99
C ILE A 182 28.67 7.78 90.08
N GLN A 183 29.55 6.93 90.64
CA GLN A 183 30.31 5.97 89.85
C GLN A 183 29.37 4.94 89.18
N GLU A 184 28.41 4.38 89.90
CA GLU A 184 27.41 3.47 89.33
C GLU A 184 26.56 4.14 88.23
N LEU A 185 26.19 5.42 88.41
CA LEU A 185 25.47 6.18 87.39
C LEU A 185 26.36 6.46 86.16
N SER A 186 27.63 6.78 86.35
CA SER A 186 28.60 6.92 85.25
C SER A 186 28.79 5.61 84.49
N ASP A 187 28.82 4.47 85.18
CA ASP A 187 28.92 3.15 84.55
C ASP A 187 27.65 2.82 83.75
N LYS A 188 26.47 3.16 84.29
CA LYS A 188 25.17 3.03 83.59
C LYS A 188 25.07 3.96 82.37
N ILE A 189 25.57 5.19 82.44
CA ILE A 189 25.64 6.12 81.31
C ILE A 189 26.59 5.54 80.25
N SER A 190 27.76 5.07 80.64
CA SER A 190 28.72 4.43 79.72
C SER A 190 28.14 3.17 79.05
N GLN A 191 27.30 2.42 79.76
CA GLN A 191 26.57 1.28 79.20
C GLN A 191 25.48 1.73 78.21
N ARG A 192 24.73 2.79 78.52
CA ARG A 192 23.75 3.40 77.62
C ARG A 192 24.41 3.95 76.35
N ASP A 193 25.56 4.60 76.45
CA ASP A 193 26.31 5.11 75.30
C ASP A 193 26.76 3.96 74.38
N ARG A 194 27.18 2.82 74.94
CA ARG A 194 27.46 1.61 74.16
C ARG A 194 26.22 1.07 73.45
N GLN A 195 25.08 1.03 74.12
CA GLN A 195 23.81 0.61 73.50
C GLN A 195 23.34 1.58 72.40
N ILE A 196 23.52 2.89 72.59
CA ILE A 196 23.21 3.90 71.56
C ILE A 196 24.13 3.72 70.36
N ALA A 197 25.43 3.51 70.56
CA ALA A 197 26.37 3.24 69.48
C ALA A 197 26.00 1.97 68.71
N GLU A 198 25.51 0.94 69.39
CA GLU A 198 25.05 -0.30 68.74
C GLU A 198 23.75 -0.09 67.96
N ARG A 199 22.79 0.68 68.50
CA ARG A 199 21.57 1.09 67.77
C ARG A 199 21.89 1.96 66.56
N ASN A 200 22.85 2.86 66.65
CA ASN A 200 23.25 3.68 65.51
C ASN A 200 23.83 2.80 64.38
N ARG A 201 24.65 1.79 64.71
CA ARG A 201 25.14 0.82 63.72
C ARG A 201 24.02 0.02 63.06
N THR A 202 22.95 -0.32 63.79
CA THR A 202 21.80 -1.02 63.17
C THR A 202 20.98 -0.09 62.30
N VAL A 203 20.80 1.17 62.70
CA VAL A 203 20.16 2.21 61.88
C VAL A 203 20.95 2.45 60.60
N ASP A 204 22.28 2.53 60.66
CA ASP A 204 23.13 2.70 59.48
C ASP A 204 22.99 1.51 58.51
N ARG A 205 22.97 0.27 59.03
CA ARG A 205 22.73 -0.94 58.21
C ARG A 205 21.33 -0.93 57.58
N LEU A 206 20.31 -0.51 58.32
CA LEU A 206 18.95 -0.38 57.78
C LEU A 206 18.88 0.74 56.74
N GLY A 207 19.60 1.84 56.93
CA GLY A 207 19.74 2.92 55.96
C GLY A 207 20.37 2.44 54.66
N GLU A 208 21.48 1.69 54.74
CA GLU A 208 22.09 1.05 53.56
C GLU A 208 21.13 0.09 52.87
N GLN A 209 20.39 -0.73 53.63
CA GLN A 209 19.37 -1.61 53.06
C GLN A 209 18.26 -0.81 52.36
N LEU A 210 17.78 0.28 52.94
CA LEU A 210 16.77 1.15 52.35
C LEU A 210 17.27 1.78 51.04
N THR A 211 18.55 2.20 50.98
CA THR A 211 19.13 2.71 49.73
C THR A 211 19.25 1.64 48.64
N LYS A 212 19.55 0.39 49.03
CA LYS A 212 19.56 -0.75 48.09
C LYS A 212 18.15 -1.10 47.62
N THR A 213 17.15 -1.08 48.51
CA THR A 213 15.73 -1.25 48.16
C THR A 213 15.28 -0.14 47.20
N ALA A 214 15.60 1.12 47.49
CA ALA A 214 15.26 2.24 46.60
C ALA A 214 15.95 2.13 45.22
N ALA A 215 17.15 1.56 45.15
CA ALA A 215 17.82 1.27 43.87
C ALA A 215 17.10 0.14 43.12
N SER A 216 16.71 -0.93 43.82
CA SER A 216 15.90 -2.03 43.26
C SER A 216 14.53 -1.55 42.78
N ASP A 217 13.89 -0.62 43.50
CA ASP A 217 12.60 -0.05 43.12
C ASP A 217 12.72 0.77 41.83
N ARG A 218 13.80 1.54 41.66
CA ARG A 218 14.09 2.26 40.41
C ARG A 218 14.34 1.31 39.25
N GLU A 219 15.04 0.21 39.49
CA GLU A 219 15.25 -0.83 38.47
C GLU A 219 13.93 -1.50 38.09
N THR A 220 13.07 -1.78 39.07
CA THR A 220 11.71 -2.32 38.86
C THR A 220 10.82 -1.34 38.09
N GLN A 221 10.93 -0.03 38.37
CA GLN A 221 10.26 1.04 37.63
C GLN A 221 10.75 1.12 36.18
N ASN A 222 12.06 0.99 35.94
CA ASN A 222 12.61 0.94 34.59
C ASN A 222 12.13 -0.29 33.82
N ILE A 223 12.11 -1.47 34.45
CA ILE A 223 11.64 -2.71 33.82
C ILE A 223 10.13 -2.61 33.53
N THR A 224 9.33 -2.06 34.45
CA THR A 224 7.90 -1.85 34.21
C THR A 224 7.66 -0.87 33.07
N HIS A 225 8.42 0.22 32.97
CA HIS A 225 8.34 1.14 31.83
C HIS A 225 8.76 0.48 30.50
N GLN A 226 9.77 -0.40 30.51
CA GLN A 226 10.17 -1.17 29.33
C GLN A 226 9.08 -2.19 28.92
N LEU A 227 8.44 -2.85 29.88
CA LEU A 227 7.30 -3.75 29.64
C LEU A 227 6.09 -2.99 29.08
N GLU A 228 5.85 -1.77 29.55
CA GLU A 228 4.76 -0.92 29.06
C GLU A 228 5.00 -0.50 27.61
N CYS A 229 6.24 -0.10 27.27
CA CYS A 229 6.65 0.15 25.87
C CYS A 229 6.51 -1.10 24.99
N SER A 230 6.88 -2.28 25.52
CA SER A 230 6.73 -3.55 24.80
C SER A 230 5.26 -3.90 24.55
N ARG A 231 4.38 -3.71 25.55
CA ARG A 231 2.93 -3.90 25.42
C ARG A 231 2.29 -2.92 24.44
N GLU A 232 2.82 -1.71 24.33
CA GLU A 232 2.35 -0.72 23.37
C GLU A 232 2.73 -1.13 21.93
N ASN A 233 3.94 -1.66 21.75
CA ASN A 233 4.36 -2.26 20.48
C ASN A 233 3.54 -3.52 20.14
N GLU A 234 3.24 -4.38 21.12
CA GLU A 234 2.37 -5.55 20.95
C GLU A 234 0.96 -5.14 20.51
N ARG A 235 0.33 -4.16 21.18
CA ARG A 235 -0.96 -3.59 20.76
C ARG A 235 -0.92 -3.01 19.34
N GLY A 236 0.20 -2.38 18.97
CA GLY A 236 0.44 -1.89 17.61
C GLY A 236 0.52 -3.01 16.58
N LEU A 237 1.22 -4.10 16.90
CA LEU A 237 1.29 -5.30 16.06
C LEU A 237 -0.05 -6.02 15.97
N GLU A 238 -0.78 -6.17 17.08
CA GLU A 238 -2.14 -6.72 17.10
C GLU A 238 -3.08 -5.91 16.21
N SER A 239 -3.02 -4.58 16.28
CA SER A 239 -3.81 -3.68 15.42
C SER A 239 -3.47 -3.88 13.94
N ARG A 240 -2.19 -4.07 13.60
CA ARG A 240 -1.75 -4.39 12.22
C ARG A 240 -2.25 -5.77 11.78
N VAL A 241 -2.20 -6.78 12.65
CA VAL A 241 -2.70 -8.13 12.37
C VAL A 241 -4.22 -8.10 12.15
N HIS A 242 -4.98 -7.37 12.98
CA HIS A 242 -6.42 -7.19 12.80
C HIS A 242 -6.74 -6.52 11.47
N LYS A 243 -5.98 -5.49 11.09
CA LYS A 243 -6.15 -4.81 9.79
C LYS A 243 -5.85 -5.75 8.62
N LEU A 244 -4.73 -6.46 8.66
CA LEU A 244 -4.39 -7.47 7.63
C LEU A 244 -5.42 -8.61 7.57
N THR A 245 -5.98 -9.02 8.70
CA THR A 245 -7.03 -10.05 8.75
C THR A 245 -8.34 -9.54 8.13
N SER A 246 -8.69 -8.28 8.40
CA SER A 246 -9.82 -7.60 7.76
C SER A 246 -9.63 -7.51 6.24
N ASP A 247 -8.46 -7.05 5.79
CA ASP A 247 -8.11 -6.93 4.37
C ASP A 247 -8.12 -8.31 3.68
N LEU A 248 -7.66 -9.36 4.36
CA LEU A 248 -7.73 -10.74 3.88
C LEU A 248 -9.17 -11.23 3.77
N MET A 249 -10.03 -10.95 4.76
CA MET A 249 -11.45 -11.28 4.70
C MET A 249 -12.13 -10.54 3.53
N GLU A 250 -11.82 -9.26 3.32
CA GLU A 250 -12.34 -8.49 2.19
C GLU A 250 -11.86 -9.06 0.85
N ALA A 251 -10.58 -9.43 0.74
CA ALA A 251 -10.04 -10.09 -0.44
C ALA A 251 -10.71 -11.45 -0.69
N GLN A 252 -10.98 -12.24 0.36
CA GLN A 252 -11.74 -13.50 0.23
C GLN A 252 -13.18 -13.29 -0.22
N VAL A 253 -13.84 -12.21 0.25
CA VAL A 253 -15.18 -11.84 -0.22
C VAL A 253 -15.13 -11.44 -1.69
N ARG A 254 -14.14 -10.65 -2.12
CA ARG A 254 -13.93 -10.30 -3.53
C ARG A 254 -13.63 -11.52 -4.40
N ILE A 255 -12.83 -12.47 -3.93
CA ILE A 255 -12.58 -13.74 -4.63
C ILE A 255 -13.88 -14.51 -4.80
N ARG A 256 -14.68 -14.67 -3.74
CA ARG A 256 -15.98 -15.36 -3.84
C ARG A 256 -16.96 -14.65 -4.78
N GLU A 257 -16.93 -13.33 -4.80
CA GLU A 257 -17.74 -12.52 -5.71
C GLU A 257 -17.27 -12.71 -7.16
N LEU A 258 -15.96 -12.73 -7.41
CA LEU A 258 -15.40 -13.06 -8.74
C LEU A 258 -15.69 -14.51 -9.14
N GLU A 259 -15.62 -15.47 -8.22
CA GLU A 259 -16.02 -16.87 -8.46
C GLU A 259 -17.52 -16.97 -8.78
N ARG A 260 -18.36 -16.18 -8.12
CA ARG A 260 -19.79 -16.05 -8.39
C ARG A 260 -20.06 -15.46 -9.77
N GLN A 261 -19.35 -14.38 -10.13
CA GLN A 261 -19.42 -13.75 -11.45
C GLN A 261 -18.92 -14.69 -12.56
N LEU A 262 -17.83 -15.43 -12.30
CA LEU A 262 -17.32 -16.46 -13.20
C LEU A 262 -18.32 -17.60 -13.36
N SER A 263 -18.93 -18.06 -12.26
CA SER A 263 -19.98 -19.09 -12.29
C SER A 263 -21.24 -18.62 -13.02
N GLN A 264 -21.58 -17.33 -12.94
CA GLN A 264 -22.66 -16.73 -13.72
C GLN A 264 -22.31 -16.67 -15.20
N ALA A 265 -21.11 -16.22 -15.55
CA ALA A 265 -20.64 -16.16 -16.93
C ALA A 265 -20.53 -17.56 -17.56
N THR A 266 -20.05 -18.55 -16.80
CA THR A 266 -20.06 -19.95 -17.26
C THR A 266 -21.48 -20.50 -17.35
N HIS A 267 -22.40 -20.15 -16.46
CA HIS A 267 -23.82 -20.53 -16.62
C HIS A 267 -24.49 -19.87 -17.83
N GLU A 268 -24.15 -18.63 -18.17
CA GLU A 268 -24.66 -17.93 -19.35
C GLU A 268 -24.07 -18.51 -20.64
N GLN A 269 -22.76 -18.83 -20.63
CA GLN A 269 -22.08 -19.57 -21.69
C GLN A 269 -22.68 -20.99 -21.85
N GLN A 270 -22.96 -21.67 -20.75
CA GLN A 270 -23.56 -23.00 -20.72
C GLN A 270 -25.01 -22.92 -21.20
N ARG A 271 -25.81 -21.92 -20.81
CA ARG A 271 -27.16 -21.68 -21.38
C ARG A 271 -27.13 -21.43 -22.88
N ALA A 272 -26.10 -20.76 -23.40
CA ALA A 272 -25.92 -20.58 -24.84
C ALA A 272 -25.53 -21.90 -25.56
N VAL A 273 -24.96 -22.87 -24.83
CA VAL A 273 -24.69 -24.24 -25.30
C VAL A 273 -25.92 -25.14 -25.09
N ASP A 274 -26.68 -24.98 -24.01
CA ASP A 274 -27.86 -25.77 -23.67
C ASP A 274 -29.04 -25.45 -24.59
N VAL A 275 -29.18 -24.21 -25.08
CA VAL A 275 -30.12 -23.88 -26.18
C VAL A 275 -29.76 -24.61 -27.49
N ARG A 276 -28.51 -25.10 -27.63
CA ARG A 276 -28.10 -25.98 -28.75
C ARG A 276 -28.22 -27.47 -28.40
N GLN A 277 -28.39 -27.82 -27.13
CA GLN A 277 -28.39 -29.20 -26.63
C GLN A 277 -29.79 -29.66 -26.14
N GLU A 278 -30.78 -28.77 -26.00
CA GLU A 278 -32.22 -29.05 -25.83
C GLU A 278 -32.90 -29.72 -27.05
N LEU A 279 -32.09 -30.34 -27.92
CA LEU A 279 -32.50 -31.38 -28.87
C LEU A 279 -32.19 -32.80 -28.35
N ALA A 280 -31.62 -32.95 -27.15
CA ALA A 280 -31.22 -34.24 -26.58
C ALA A 280 -31.80 -34.44 -25.18
N ASP A 281 -33.11 -34.64 -25.13
CA ASP A 281 -33.84 -35.22 -24.00
C ASP A 281 -33.09 -36.42 -23.37
N LYS A 282 -32.90 -36.43 -22.03
CA LYS A 282 -33.10 -37.60 -21.10
C LYS A 282 -32.36 -37.64 -19.74
N GLU A 283 -31.76 -36.56 -19.20
CA GLU A 283 -31.03 -36.64 -17.89
C GLU A 283 -31.77 -36.07 -16.64
N LEU A 284 -33.11 -35.96 -16.66
CA LEU A 284 -33.90 -35.29 -15.60
C LEU A 284 -34.09 -36.11 -14.30
N THR A 285 -33.65 -37.36 -14.25
CA THR A 285 -34.00 -38.28 -13.13
C THR A 285 -32.93 -38.39 -12.04
N TYR A 286 -31.68 -37.97 -12.30
CA TYR A 286 -30.58 -38.02 -11.32
C TYR A 286 -30.43 -36.71 -10.51
N PHE A 287 -30.86 -35.57 -11.08
CA PHE A 287 -30.74 -34.24 -10.47
C PHE A 287 -31.64 -34.03 -9.24
N LYS A 288 -32.81 -34.67 -9.19
CA LYS A 288 -33.77 -34.52 -8.08
C LYS A 288 -33.26 -35.10 -6.75
N THR A 289 -32.47 -36.17 -6.78
CA THR A 289 -31.99 -36.85 -5.57
C THR A 289 -30.82 -36.10 -4.90
N VAL A 290 -29.94 -35.50 -5.71
CA VAL A 290 -28.80 -34.69 -5.22
C VAL A 290 -29.25 -33.34 -4.64
N MET A 291 -30.29 -32.73 -5.24
CA MET A 291 -30.90 -31.49 -4.75
C MET A 291 -31.52 -31.65 -3.35
N ILE A 292 -32.21 -32.75 -3.09
CA ILE A 292 -32.85 -33.01 -1.78
C ILE A 292 -31.79 -33.19 -0.68
N PHE A 293 -30.71 -33.92 -0.97
CA PHE A 293 -29.61 -34.13 0.00
C PHE A 293 -28.84 -32.84 0.31
N CYS A 294 -28.58 -31.99 -0.70
CA CYS A 294 -27.95 -30.69 -0.49
C CYS A 294 -28.85 -29.73 0.31
N PHE A 295 -30.16 -29.77 0.09
CA PHE A 295 -31.11 -28.93 0.82
C PHE A 295 -31.16 -29.28 2.32
N ILE A 296 -31.22 -30.56 2.67
CA ILE A 296 -31.22 -31.01 4.07
C ILE A 296 -29.92 -30.60 4.79
N LYS A 297 -28.76 -30.74 4.13
CA LYS A 297 -27.46 -30.34 4.70
C LYS A 297 -27.34 -28.83 4.89
N LEU A 298 -27.93 -28.04 4.00
CA LEU A 298 -28.00 -26.58 4.12
C LEU A 298 -28.90 -26.17 5.29
N CYS A 299 -30.08 -26.79 5.43
CA CYS A 299 -30.99 -26.52 6.55
C CYS A 299 -30.33 -26.83 7.90
N ALA A 300 -29.68 -28.00 8.06
CA ALA A 300 -28.98 -28.35 9.30
C ALA A 300 -27.84 -27.35 9.63
N ARG A 301 -27.13 -26.85 8.61
CA ARG A 301 -26.10 -25.83 8.79
C ARG A 301 -26.69 -24.47 9.18
N LEU A 302 -27.84 -24.09 8.62
CA LEU A 302 -28.53 -22.86 8.99
C LEU A 302 -29.10 -22.94 10.40
N GLU A 303 -29.67 -24.07 10.79
CA GLU A 303 -30.16 -24.32 12.16
C GLU A 303 -29.01 -24.26 13.18
N SER A 304 -27.87 -24.88 12.88
CA SER A 304 -26.67 -24.79 13.73
C SER A 304 -26.19 -23.35 13.88
N ARG A 305 -26.15 -22.57 12.79
CA ARG A 305 -25.79 -21.15 12.84
C ARG A 305 -26.82 -20.31 13.60
N LEU A 306 -28.11 -20.62 13.45
CA LEU A 306 -29.18 -19.92 14.17
C LEU A 306 -29.09 -20.19 15.68
N SER A 307 -28.80 -21.43 16.07
CA SER A 307 -28.56 -21.82 17.46
C SER A 307 -27.32 -21.12 18.04
N GLU A 308 -26.22 -21.06 17.27
CA GLU A 308 -25.01 -20.35 17.68
C GLU A 308 -25.25 -18.84 17.84
N VAL A 309 -25.97 -18.22 16.90
CA VAL A 309 -26.33 -16.79 16.99
C VAL A 309 -27.26 -16.54 18.17
N SER A 310 -28.22 -17.43 18.44
CA SER A 310 -29.10 -17.33 19.62
C SER A 310 -28.31 -17.43 20.92
N SER A 311 -27.38 -18.39 21.01
CA SER A 311 -26.53 -18.55 22.20
C SER A 311 -25.61 -17.34 22.43
N ARG A 312 -25.04 -16.78 21.36
CA ARG A 312 -24.25 -15.54 21.44
C ARG A 312 -25.12 -14.36 21.88
N TRP A 313 -26.35 -14.27 21.40
CA TRP A 313 -27.30 -13.24 21.81
C TRP A 313 -27.64 -13.32 23.30
N ASP A 314 -27.91 -14.52 23.82
CA ASP A 314 -28.17 -14.73 25.25
C ASP A 314 -26.95 -14.39 26.12
N SER A 315 -25.75 -14.73 25.67
CA SER A 315 -24.50 -14.33 26.34
C SER A 315 -24.34 -12.81 26.40
N VAL A 316 -24.59 -12.10 25.28
CA VAL A 316 -24.55 -10.63 25.23
C VAL A 316 -25.60 -10.02 26.15
N LYS A 317 -26.80 -10.61 26.21
CA LYS A 317 -27.86 -10.16 27.10
C LYS A 317 -27.48 -10.32 28.58
N SER A 318 -26.83 -11.42 28.96
CA SER A 318 -26.31 -11.63 30.32
C SER A 318 -25.23 -10.61 30.68
N MET A 319 -24.24 -10.42 29.79
CA MET A 319 -23.19 -9.42 30.00
C MET A 319 -23.74 -8.00 30.13
N LYS A 320 -24.75 -7.64 29.32
CA LYS A 320 -25.43 -6.34 29.44
C LYS A 320 -26.05 -6.17 30.83
N HIS A 321 -26.74 -7.19 31.34
CA HIS A 321 -27.37 -7.11 32.66
C HIS A 321 -26.35 -7.01 33.80
N GLU A 322 -25.22 -7.70 33.69
CA GLU A 322 -24.10 -7.56 34.63
C GLU A 322 -23.49 -6.16 34.61
N MET A 323 -23.31 -5.57 33.41
CA MET A 323 -22.84 -4.19 33.27
C MET A 323 -23.83 -3.18 33.86
N GLU A 324 -25.14 -3.35 33.64
CA GLU A 324 -26.19 -2.51 34.24
C GLU A 324 -26.13 -2.58 35.77
N GLN A 325 -26.01 -3.78 36.35
CA GLN A 325 -25.86 -3.92 37.81
C GLN A 325 -24.59 -3.25 38.32
N GLN A 326 -23.49 -3.32 37.58
CA GLN A 326 -22.24 -2.68 37.97
C GLN A 326 -22.35 -1.15 37.92
N ILE A 327 -23.01 -0.59 36.89
CA ILE A 327 -23.30 0.84 36.79
C ILE A 327 -24.12 1.27 38.01
N GLU A 328 -25.21 0.58 38.34
CA GLU A 328 -26.02 0.95 39.51
C GLU A 328 -25.25 0.91 40.83
N ARG A 329 -24.34 -0.07 41.02
CA ARG A 329 -23.47 -0.11 42.22
C ARG A 329 -22.57 1.14 42.28
N THR A 330 -21.92 1.48 41.17
CA THR A 330 -21.04 2.65 41.10
C THR A 330 -21.80 3.97 41.25
N GLU A 331 -23.05 4.05 40.78
CA GLU A 331 -23.90 5.23 40.95
C GLU A 331 -24.31 5.40 42.43
N ARG A 332 -24.65 4.31 43.12
CA ARG A 332 -24.95 4.34 44.57
C ARG A 332 -23.73 4.75 45.39
N GLU A 333 -22.55 4.22 45.06
CA GLU A 333 -21.29 4.62 45.71
C GLU A 333 -20.98 6.10 45.49
N ASN A 334 -21.14 6.61 44.25
CA ASN A 334 -20.97 8.02 43.94
C ASN A 334 -21.95 8.91 44.71
N HIS A 335 -23.21 8.48 44.86
CA HIS A 335 -24.20 9.20 45.65
C HIS A 335 -23.78 9.31 47.12
N ASN A 336 -23.38 8.19 47.73
CA ASN A 336 -22.89 8.15 49.11
C ASN A 336 -21.64 9.04 49.31
N LEU A 337 -20.70 9.03 48.36
CA LEU A 337 -19.52 9.88 48.41
C LEU A 337 -19.89 11.37 48.33
N ARG A 338 -20.84 11.75 47.47
CA ARG A 338 -21.34 13.13 47.38
C ARG A 338 -21.98 13.60 48.68
N ASP A 339 -22.78 12.74 49.33
CA ASP A 339 -23.39 13.08 50.61
C ASP A 339 -22.36 13.17 51.74
N ARG A 340 -21.34 12.30 51.73
CA ARG A 340 -20.21 12.41 52.67
C ARG A 340 -19.43 13.70 52.50
N ILE A 341 -19.19 14.12 51.26
CA ILE A 341 -18.54 15.41 50.95
C ILE A 341 -19.38 16.56 51.51
N ARG A 342 -20.69 16.60 51.23
CA ARG A 342 -21.60 17.63 51.76
C ARG A 342 -21.60 17.69 53.28
N GLN A 343 -21.59 16.53 53.94
CA GLN A 343 -21.50 16.44 55.39
C GLN A 343 -20.19 17.08 55.90
N MET A 344 -19.05 16.70 55.33
CA MET A 344 -17.75 17.26 55.71
C MET A 344 -17.65 18.76 55.42
N GLU A 345 -18.23 19.24 54.31
CA GLU A 345 -18.32 20.67 54.00
C GLU A 345 -19.12 21.43 55.08
N SER A 346 -20.24 20.85 55.55
CA SER A 346 -21.03 21.43 56.64
C SER A 346 -20.27 21.42 57.99
N GLU A 347 -19.54 20.34 58.29
CA GLU A 347 -18.73 20.22 59.50
C GLU A 347 -17.57 21.24 59.49
N MET A 348 -16.95 21.46 58.33
CA MET A 348 -15.93 22.49 58.15
C MET A 348 -16.49 23.90 58.31
N ALA A 349 -17.66 24.20 57.74
CA ALA A 349 -18.33 25.49 57.91
C ALA A 349 -18.66 25.75 59.39
N ASN A 350 -19.18 24.74 60.10
CA ASN A 350 -19.44 24.84 61.54
C ASN A 350 -18.15 25.03 62.35
N SER A 351 -17.08 24.32 61.99
CA SER A 351 -15.76 24.47 62.62
C SER A 351 -15.17 25.86 62.42
N LEU A 352 -15.40 26.49 61.26
CA LEU A 352 -15.01 27.88 61.01
C LEU A 352 -15.76 28.84 61.95
N ILE A 353 -17.07 28.70 62.08
CA ILE A 353 -17.90 29.52 62.98
C ILE A 353 -17.41 29.40 64.43
N ILE A 354 -17.17 28.17 64.92
CA ILE A 354 -16.67 27.93 66.28
C ILE A 354 -15.29 28.57 66.49
N ARG A 355 -14.39 28.49 65.50
CA ARG A 355 -13.06 29.12 65.59
C ARG A 355 -13.15 30.64 65.64
N ASP A 356 -14.07 31.24 64.90
CA ASP A 356 -14.29 32.69 64.92
C ASP A 356 -14.88 33.15 66.25
N GLU A 357 -15.82 32.39 66.83
CA GLU A 357 -16.32 32.63 68.19
C GLU A 357 -15.19 32.54 69.24
N GLN A 358 -14.37 31.49 69.17
CA GLN A 358 -13.22 31.33 70.08
C GLN A 358 -12.19 32.45 69.93
N ARG A 359 -11.94 32.93 68.70
CA ARG A 359 -11.07 34.10 68.46
C ARG A 359 -11.66 35.35 69.10
N ALA A 360 -12.96 35.59 68.92
CA ALA A 360 -13.63 36.73 69.53
C ALA A 360 -13.55 36.70 71.07
N ASP A 361 -13.72 35.54 71.69
CA ASP A 361 -13.59 35.39 73.14
C ASP A 361 -12.15 35.55 73.63
N ARG A 362 -11.17 34.97 72.92
CA ARG A 362 -9.74 35.18 73.21
C ARG A 362 -9.38 36.66 73.19
N ASP A 363 -9.86 37.41 72.19
CA ASP A 363 -9.58 38.84 72.07
C ASP A 363 -10.26 39.64 73.21
N ARG A 364 -11.45 39.23 73.68
CA ARG A 364 -12.08 39.78 74.89
C ARG A 364 -11.25 39.52 76.14
N PHE A 365 -10.75 38.29 76.34
CA PHE A 365 -9.90 37.95 77.49
C PHE A 365 -8.57 38.72 77.47
N PHE A 366 -7.95 38.83 76.31
CA PHE A 366 -6.72 39.63 76.14
C PHE A 366 -6.94 41.09 76.51
N PHE A 367 -8.08 41.67 76.13
CA PHE A 367 -8.46 43.03 76.53
C PHE A 367 -8.60 43.17 78.06
N TYR A 368 -9.16 42.19 78.75
CA TYR A 368 -9.23 42.18 80.22
C TYR A 368 -7.85 42.05 80.87
N LEU A 369 -6.96 41.23 80.33
CA LEU A 369 -5.57 41.11 80.80
C LEU A 369 -4.82 42.44 80.63
N CYS A 370 -5.00 43.14 79.50
CA CYS A 370 -4.42 44.47 79.31
C CYS A 370 -4.91 45.46 80.38
N LYS A 371 -6.21 45.45 80.72
CA LYS A 371 -6.75 46.27 81.82
C LYS A 371 -6.10 45.93 83.17
N LEU A 372 -5.93 44.64 83.46
CA LEU A 372 -5.30 44.16 84.70
C LEU A 372 -3.82 44.56 84.77
N ALA A 373 -3.09 44.49 83.66
CA ALA A 373 -1.70 44.93 83.54
C ALA A 373 -1.53 46.40 83.95
N THR A 374 -2.44 47.28 83.51
CA THR A 374 -2.46 48.69 83.96
C THR A 374 -2.63 48.82 85.48
N LYS A 375 -3.44 47.96 86.12
CA LYS A 375 -3.60 47.94 87.58
C LYS A 375 -2.36 47.42 88.31
N ALA A 376 -1.65 46.46 87.71
CA ALA A 376 -0.35 45.96 88.17
C ALA A 376 0.83 46.93 87.88
N ARG A 377 0.55 48.11 87.29
CA ARG A 377 1.52 49.13 86.87
C ARG A 377 2.51 48.64 85.80
N ILE A 378 2.07 47.75 84.92
CA ILE A 378 2.79 47.39 83.69
C ILE A 378 2.40 48.42 82.63
N ASP A 379 3.37 48.94 81.88
CA ASP A 379 3.12 49.93 80.81
C ASP A 379 2.16 49.35 79.76
N GLN A 380 1.08 50.07 79.49
CA GLN A 380 0.05 49.70 78.53
C GLN A 380 0.62 49.46 77.12
N LYS A 381 1.63 50.22 76.70
CA LYS A 381 2.30 50.03 75.39
C LYS A 381 3.08 48.74 75.34
N VAL A 382 3.63 48.29 76.46
CA VAL A 382 4.34 47.02 76.58
C VAL A 382 3.33 45.88 76.63
N ALA A 383 2.32 45.98 77.50
CA ALA A 383 1.27 44.96 77.65
C ALA A 383 0.52 44.66 76.34
N SER A 384 0.18 45.69 75.55
CA SER A 384 -0.52 45.52 74.25
C SER A 384 0.29 44.82 73.16
N ARG A 385 1.62 44.68 73.35
CA ARG A 385 2.53 44.01 72.40
C ARG A 385 2.93 42.60 72.85
N MET A 386 2.53 42.20 74.05
CA MET A 386 2.82 40.88 74.60
C MET A 386 1.79 39.88 74.11
N GLU A 387 2.20 38.62 73.96
CA GLU A 387 1.25 37.53 73.75
C GLU A 387 0.42 37.29 75.01
N MET A 388 -0.75 36.64 74.88
CA MET A 388 -1.70 36.46 75.99
C MET A 388 -1.07 35.76 77.20
N ASP A 389 -0.32 34.68 76.96
CA ASP A 389 0.34 33.89 78.01
C ASP A 389 1.48 34.67 78.67
N GLU A 390 2.27 35.40 77.87
CA GLU A 390 3.34 36.27 78.37
C GLU A 390 2.79 37.37 79.27
N LEU A 391 1.67 37.97 78.86
CA LEU A 391 1.00 39.03 79.62
C LEU A 391 0.45 38.48 80.95
N GLN A 392 -0.15 37.28 80.93
CA GLN A 392 -0.63 36.61 82.13
C GLN A 392 0.51 36.34 83.11
N GLU A 393 1.63 35.77 82.65
CA GLU A 393 2.80 35.48 83.50
C GLU A 393 3.47 36.75 84.04
N ALA A 394 3.56 37.80 83.23
CA ALA A 394 4.10 39.09 83.67
C ALA A 394 3.23 39.74 84.74
N ILE A 395 1.90 39.69 84.60
CA ILE A 395 0.97 40.14 85.64
C ILE A 395 1.13 39.30 86.89
N TYR A 396 1.17 37.96 86.78
CA TYR A 396 1.31 37.06 87.92
C TYR A 396 2.60 37.33 88.71
N THR A 397 3.73 37.42 88.02
CA THR A 397 5.04 37.72 88.62
C THR A 397 5.03 39.09 89.30
N ARG A 398 4.47 40.10 88.63
CA ARG A 398 4.40 41.46 89.18
C ARG A 398 3.53 41.52 90.44
N MET A 399 2.42 40.80 90.45
CA MET A 399 1.55 40.66 91.62
C MET A 399 2.25 39.94 92.76
N GLY A 400 3.02 38.88 92.47
CA GLY A 400 3.87 38.19 93.44
C GLY A 400 4.89 39.13 94.10
N GLN A 401 5.62 39.90 93.29
CA GLN A 401 6.61 40.88 93.78
C GLN A 401 5.99 42.00 94.64
N ILE A 402 4.77 42.44 94.29
CA ILE A 402 4.01 43.43 95.08
C ILE A 402 3.56 42.80 96.41
N ALA A 403 3.15 41.53 96.40
CA ALA A 403 2.69 40.81 97.59
C ALA A 403 3.84 40.43 98.55
N SER A 404 5.03 40.11 98.03
CA SER A 404 6.17 39.63 98.83
C SER A 404 7.10 40.73 99.37
N GLY A 405 6.90 42.00 99.00
CA GLY A 405 7.73 43.12 99.48
C GLY A 405 9.19 43.11 98.98
N GLU A 406 9.50 42.29 97.97
CA GLU A 406 10.85 42.07 97.43
C GLU A 406 11.52 43.32 96.82
N PHE A 407 10.76 44.40 96.56
CA PHE A 407 11.34 45.65 96.06
C PHE A 407 12.32 46.31 97.04
N THR A 408 12.15 46.06 98.36
CA THR A 408 13.02 46.60 99.42
C THR A 408 14.23 45.72 99.77
N LEU A 409 14.35 44.51 99.21
CA LEU A 409 15.45 43.56 99.49
C LEU A 409 16.61 43.63 98.47
N LEU A 410 16.53 44.51 97.48
CA LEU A 410 17.54 44.69 96.43
C LEU A 410 18.85 45.39 96.88
N THR A 411 18.92 45.88 98.13
CA THR A 411 20.07 46.64 98.67
C THR A 411 21.14 45.79 99.37
N ASP A 412 21.00 44.46 99.45
CA ASP A 412 21.97 43.61 100.16
C ASP A 412 23.12 43.14 99.24
N VAL A 413 24.32 43.68 99.50
CA VAL A 413 25.53 43.53 98.65
C VAL A 413 26.04 42.09 98.58
N GLN A 414 25.82 41.28 99.62
CA GLN A 414 26.24 39.87 99.67
C GLN A 414 25.35 38.98 98.78
N ALA A 415 24.03 39.20 98.78
CA ALA A 415 23.09 38.51 97.89
C ALA A 415 23.35 38.85 96.41
N ASN A 416 23.81 40.08 96.14
CA ASN A 416 24.23 40.51 94.81
C ASN A 416 25.50 39.80 94.31
N ALA A 417 26.46 39.47 95.17
CA ALA A 417 27.68 38.77 94.77
C ALA A 417 27.42 37.31 94.35
N ASP A 418 26.59 36.59 95.12
CA ASP A 418 26.17 35.23 94.76
C ASP A 418 25.30 35.22 93.49
N ARG A 419 24.43 36.22 93.34
CA ARG A 419 23.62 36.41 92.13
C ARG A 419 24.47 36.78 90.91
N LEU A 420 25.52 37.59 91.05
CA LEU A 420 26.51 37.88 90.00
C LEU A 420 27.27 36.63 89.57
N SER A 421 27.68 35.77 90.52
CA SER A 421 28.35 34.50 90.20
C SER A 421 27.40 33.52 89.48
N GLY A 422 26.14 33.45 89.92
CA GLY A 422 25.08 32.65 89.27
C GLY A 422 24.73 33.17 87.88
N LEU A 423 24.69 34.49 87.71
CA LEU A 423 24.53 35.14 86.41
C LEU A 423 25.71 34.84 85.49
N ASN A 424 26.95 34.88 85.99
CA ASN A 424 28.13 34.53 85.18
C ASN A 424 28.11 33.07 84.71
N ARG A 425 27.71 32.14 85.57
CA ARG A 425 27.50 30.73 85.19
C ARG A 425 26.36 30.58 84.16
N ARG A 426 25.32 31.41 84.26
CA ARG A 426 24.21 31.44 83.29
C ARG A 426 24.64 32.03 81.95
N VAL A 427 25.41 33.12 81.94
CA VAL A 427 25.98 33.73 80.73
C VAL A 427 26.88 32.72 80.02
N LYS A 428 27.74 32.01 80.74
CA LYS A 428 28.59 30.97 80.14
C LYS A 428 27.77 29.82 79.52
N ARG A 429 26.76 29.31 80.23
CA ARG A 429 25.84 28.30 79.67
C ARG A 429 25.09 28.80 78.43
N LEU A 430 24.65 30.06 78.43
CA LEU A 430 23.98 30.68 77.28
C LEU A 430 24.94 30.87 76.10
N GLN A 431 26.22 31.20 76.33
CA GLN A 431 27.25 31.25 75.30
C GLN A 431 27.53 29.87 74.71
N ASP A 432 27.64 28.83 75.55
CA ASP A 432 27.80 27.45 75.09
C ASP A 432 26.58 27.01 74.26
N GLN A 433 25.36 27.35 74.71
CA GLN A 433 24.13 27.10 73.95
C GLN A 433 24.10 27.88 72.63
N LEU A 434 24.54 29.14 72.62
CA LEU A 434 24.60 29.95 71.40
C LEU A 434 25.58 29.34 70.39
N SER A 435 26.79 28.97 70.83
CA SER A 435 27.78 28.31 69.96
C SER A 435 27.27 26.97 69.42
N SER A 436 26.55 26.19 70.23
CA SER A 436 25.89 24.96 69.77
C SER A 436 24.81 25.25 68.72
N LYS A 437 24.02 26.31 68.91
CA LYS A 437 23.00 26.75 67.93
C LYS A 437 23.62 27.30 66.66
N GLU A 438 24.77 27.99 66.73
CA GLU A 438 25.51 28.45 65.56
C GLU A 438 26.02 27.30 64.70
N VAL A 439 26.55 26.24 65.32
CA VAL A 439 26.93 25.00 64.62
C VAL A 439 25.71 24.33 63.99
N GLN A 440 24.59 24.23 64.72
CA GLN A 440 23.35 23.71 64.16
C GLN A 440 22.89 24.53 62.95
N LEU A 441 22.91 25.86 63.03
CA LEU A 441 22.57 26.74 61.91
C LEU A 441 23.52 26.57 60.72
N GLY A 442 24.81 26.35 60.96
CA GLY A 442 25.78 25.97 59.93
C GLY A 442 25.34 24.70 59.18
N LEU A 443 25.05 23.63 59.91
CA LEU A 443 24.55 22.37 59.34
C LEU A 443 23.23 22.56 58.57
N TRP A 444 22.31 23.37 59.07
CA TRP A 444 21.05 23.66 58.37
C TRP A 444 21.28 24.47 57.08
N ARG A 445 22.23 25.41 57.07
CA ARG A 445 22.61 26.15 55.85
C ARG A 445 23.26 25.23 54.81
N ASP A 446 24.15 24.34 55.23
CA ASP A 446 24.76 23.34 54.33
C ASP A 446 23.70 22.38 53.77
N LYS A 447 22.75 21.97 54.62
CA LYS A 447 21.59 21.17 54.18
C LYS A 447 20.69 21.93 53.20
N ALA A 448 20.45 23.22 53.42
CA ALA A 448 19.69 24.04 52.47
C ALA A 448 20.42 24.17 51.13
N ALA A 449 21.73 24.45 51.14
CA ALA A 449 22.55 24.56 49.94
C ALA A 449 22.60 23.25 49.15
N THR A 450 22.69 22.10 49.82
CA THR A 450 22.65 20.79 49.16
C THR A 450 21.28 20.49 48.55
N LEU A 451 20.18 20.87 49.21
CA LEU A 451 18.82 20.74 48.66
C LEU A 451 18.58 21.68 47.47
N GLU A 452 19.10 22.92 47.52
CA GLU A 452 19.05 23.86 46.40
C GLU A 452 19.84 23.33 45.19
N ALA A 453 21.06 22.80 45.41
CA ALA A 453 21.84 22.16 44.36
C ALA A 453 21.09 20.98 43.73
N GLN A 454 20.48 20.11 44.56
CA GLN A 454 19.64 19.03 44.06
C GLN A 454 18.45 19.55 43.23
N LEU A 455 17.77 20.62 43.68
CA LEU A 455 16.65 21.21 42.96
C LEU A 455 17.07 21.74 41.58
N THR A 456 18.24 22.40 41.50
CA THR A 456 18.79 22.87 40.22
C THR A 456 19.13 21.70 39.28
N GLU A 457 19.69 20.62 39.81
CA GLU A 457 20.00 19.43 39.01
C GLU A 457 18.73 18.72 38.53
N TRP A 458 17.70 18.60 39.38
CA TRP A 458 16.38 18.11 38.96
C TRP A 458 15.73 18.99 37.90
N GLY A 459 15.90 20.31 37.99
CA GLY A 459 15.48 21.26 36.97
C GLY A 459 16.16 20.98 35.62
N ARG A 460 17.49 20.81 35.63
CA ARG A 460 18.28 20.48 34.45
C ARG A 460 17.90 19.13 33.84
N ILE A 461 17.67 18.11 34.67
CA ILE A 461 17.20 16.79 34.22
C ILE A 461 15.83 16.92 33.55
N ARG A 462 14.90 17.68 34.15
CA ARG A 462 13.57 17.92 33.57
C ARG A 462 13.66 18.65 32.22
N GLU A 463 14.46 19.70 32.13
CA GLU A 463 14.67 20.45 30.89
C GLU A 463 15.29 19.58 29.79
N ASN A 464 16.29 18.76 30.12
CA ASN A 464 16.86 17.79 29.17
C ASN A 464 15.81 16.77 28.70
N ALA A 465 15.00 16.23 29.60
CA ALA A 465 13.94 15.29 29.25
C ALA A 465 12.87 15.93 28.35
N GLU A 466 12.51 17.19 28.61
CA GLU A 466 11.60 17.96 27.75
C GLU A 466 12.22 18.24 26.38
N GLN A 467 13.50 18.58 26.33
CA GLN A 467 14.23 18.78 25.08
C GLN A 467 14.34 17.49 24.26
N GLU A 468 14.58 16.34 24.90
CA GLU A 468 14.56 15.02 24.27
C GLU A 468 13.17 14.66 23.72
N ARG A 469 12.10 14.96 24.47
CA ARG A 469 10.71 14.81 23.97
C ARG A 469 10.47 15.66 22.73
N THR A 470 10.83 16.95 22.75
CA THR A 470 10.65 17.80 21.56
C THR A 470 11.51 17.36 20.37
N ASN A 471 12.71 16.82 20.62
CA ASN A 471 13.56 16.23 19.59
C ASN A 471 12.92 14.97 18.98
N ALA A 472 12.36 14.10 19.81
CA ALA A 472 11.66 12.89 19.37
C ALA A 472 10.40 13.24 18.56
N GLU A 473 9.62 14.22 19.00
CA GLU A 473 8.46 14.74 18.24
C GLU A 473 8.87 15.30 16.88
N ARG A 474 9.98 16.06 16.82
CA ARG A 474 10.54 16.56 15.56
C ARG A 474 11.04 15.42 14.66
N ALA A 475 11.58 14.34 15.21
CA ALA A 475 12.00 13.17 14.44
C ALA A 475 10.77 12.46 13.83
N ILE A 476 9.73 12.21 14.62
CA ILE A 476 8.45 11.62 14.16
C ILE A 476 7.81 12.49 13.07
N ALA A 477 7.82 13.81 13.22
CA ALA A 477 7.27 14.71 12.21
C ALA A 477 8.06 14.65 10.87
N ARG A 478 9.39 14.51 10.93
CA ARG A 478 10.22 14.33 9.73
C ARG A 478 9.96 12.98 9.08
N GLU A 479 9.84 11.92 9.86
CA GLU A 479 9.52 10.58 9.38
C GLU A 479 8.17 10.56 8.64
N ARG A 480 7.12 11.11 9.25
CA ARG A 480 5.80 11.27 8.60
C ARG A 480 5.89 12.04 7.28
N LYS A 481 6.71 13.09 7.22
CA LYS A 481 6.92 13.84 5.97
C LYS A 481 7.57 12.95 4.90
N THR A 482 8.60 12.18 5.26
CA THR A 482 9.25 11.25 4.33
C THR A 482 8.33 10.10 3.90
N GLU A 483 7.45 9.61 4.77
CA GLU A 483 6.43 8.61 4.43
C GLU A 483 5.42 9.16 3.41
N VAL A 484 4.96 10.40 3.60
CA VAL A 484 4.06 11.07 2.64
C VAL A 484 4.74 11.28 1.29
N ASP A 485 6.00 11.71 1.27
CA ASP A 485 6.76 11.88 0.04
C ASP A 485 7.01 10.52 -0.66
N ASN A 486 7.31 9.46 0.09
CA ASN A 486 7.42 8.11 -0.46
C ASN A 486 6.09 7.59 -1.02
N ALA A 487 4.96 7.85 -0.35
CA ALA A 487 3.65 7.49 -0.86
C ALA A 487 3.36 8.19 -2.20
N ARG A 488 3.66 9.50 -2.31
CA ARG A 488 3.53 10.25 -3.56
C ARG A 488 4.40 9.67 -4.68
N LEU A 489 5.65 9.31 -4.38
CA LEU A 489 6.55 8.69 -5.36
C LEU A 489 6.05 7.31 -5.79
N CYS A 490 5.50 6.50 -4.88
CA CYS A 490 4.88 5.22 -5.21
C CYS A 490 3.65 5.38 -6.12
N ASP A 491 2.81 6.38 -5.86
CA ASP A 491 1.65 6.71 -6.70
C ASP A 491 2.10 7.14 -8.10
N GLU A 492 3.13 7.98 -8.20
CA GLU A 492 3.69 8.42 -9.47
C GLU A 492 4.33 7.26 -10.24
N LEU A 493 5.05 6.37 -9.57
CA LEU A 493 5.62 5.16 -10.17
C LEU A 493 4.51 4.25 -10.70
N THR A 494 3.41 4.10 -9.96
CA THR A 494 2.25 3.32 -10.39
C THR A 494 1.56 3.94 -11.60
N ARG A 495 1.41 5.27 -11.63
CA ARG A 495 0.90 6.02 -12.79
C ARG A 495 1.79 5.80 -14.02
N LEU A 496 3.11 5.98 -13.88
CA LEU A 496 4.06 5.80 -14.99
C LEU A 496 4.08 4.35 -15.51
N ARG A 497 3.89 3.36 -14.64
CA ARG A 497 3.72 1.96 -15.05
C ARG A 497 2.45 1.74 -15.87
N ALA A 498 1.33 2.37 -15.48
CA ALA A 498 0.09 2.32 -16.24
C ALA A 498 0.27 2.96 -17.62
N GLU A 499 0.90 4.14 -17.69
CA GLU A 499 1.19 4.82 -18.97
C GLU A 499 2.12 3.99 -19.87
N LEU A 500 3.11 3.29 -19.30
CA LEU A 500 3.97 2.36 -20.05
C LEU A 500 3.20 1.15 -20.59
N LEU A 501 2.23 0.63 -19.84
CA LEU A 501 1.35 -0.44 -20.31
C LEU A 501 0.46 0.06 -21.46
N ASP A 502 -0.15 1.23 -21.33
CA ASP A 502 -0.97 1.84 -22.37
C ASP A 502 -0.15 2.14 -23.64
N LEU A 503 1.11 2.57 -23.48
CA LEU A 503 2.04 2.78 -24.58
C LEU A 503 2.37 1.45 -25.27
N ASN A 504 2.63 0.38 -24.51
CA ASN A 504 2.86 -0.96 -25.05
C ASN A 504 1.63 -1.49 -25.81
N ASP A 505 0.43 -1.32 -25.27
CA ASP A 505 -0.82 -1.70 -25.94
C ASP A 505 -1.02 -0.91 -27.24
N SER A 506 -0.70 0.39 -27.21
CA SER A 506 -0.73 1.24 -28.41
C SER A 506 0.30 0.81 -29.45
N LYS A 507 1.50 0.39 -29.01
CA LYS A 507 2.54 -0.17 -29.89
C LYS A 507 2.10 -1.51 -30.49
N ILE A 508 1.47 -2.40 -29.72
CA ILE A 508 0.90 -3.65 -30.24
C ILE A 508 -0.19 -3.36 -31.27
N ARG A 509 -1.07 -2.39 -31.01
CA ARG A 509 -2.08 -1.95 -31.98
C ARG A 509 -1.44 -1.41 -33.26
N TYR A 510 -0.38 -0.60 -33.14
CA TYR A 510 0.36 -0.08 -34.28
C TYR A 510 0.94 -1.20 -35.15
N ILE A 511 1.62 -2.19 -34.53
CA ILE A 511 2.18 -3.35 -35.26
C ILE A 511 1.07 -4.12 -36.00
N LYS A 512 -0.09 -4.34 -35.36
CA LYS A 512 -1.23 -5.00 -36.02
C LYS A 512 -1.76 -4.21 -37.23
N VAL A 513 -1.79 -2.88 -37.14
CA VAL A 513 -2.19 -2.02 -38.26
C VAL A 513 -1.14 -2.07 -39.37
N GLU A 514 0.15 -2.08 -39.04
CA GLU A 514 1.26 -2.22 -39.97
C GLU A 514 1.22 -3.57 -40.72
N ASP A 515 0.97 -4.68 -40.01
CA ASP A 515 0.78 -6.00 -40.61
C ASP A 515 -0.39 -6.00 -41.60
N LYS A 516 -1.53 -5.42 -41.20
CA LYS A 516 -2.71 -5.30 -42.06
C LYS A 516 -2.47 -4.41 -43.28
N LEU A 517 -1.69 -3.34 -43.11
CA LEU A 517 -1.28 -2.46 -44.22
C LEU A 517 -0.40 -3.23 -45.21
N SER A 518 0.55 -4.03 -44.71
CA SER A 518 1.42 -4.90 -45.52
C SER A 518 0.61 -5.96 -46.29
N GLU A 519 -0.40 -6.57 -45.66
CA GLU A 519 -1.33 -7.48 -46.35
C GLU A 519 -2.13 -6.79 -47.45
N LEU A 520 -2.69 -5.62 -47.17
CA LEU A 520 -3.42 -4.82 -48.16
C LEU A 520 -2.52 -4.37 -49.31
N GLN A 521 -1.27 -4.02 -49.01
CA GLN A 521 -0.29 -3.65 -50.02
C GLN A 521 0.02 -4.83 -50.95
N LYS A 522 0.25 -6.04 -50.41
CA LYS A 522 0.42 -7.25 -51.23
C LYS A 522 -0.81 -7.57 -52.07
N ALA A 523 -2.00 -7.40 -51.51
CA ALA A 523 -3.24 -7.60 -52.27
C ALA A 523 -3.37 -6.57 -53.40
N ASN A 524 -2.98 -5.32 -53.17
CA ASN A 524 -2.98 -4.28 -54.19
C ASN A 524 -1.95 -4.56 -55.30
N GLU A 525 -0.73 -5.00 -54.95
CA GLU A 525 0.29 -5.45 -55.91
C GLU A 525 -0.23 -6.59 -56.79
N GLN A 526 -0.91 -7.59 -56.20
CA GLN A 526 -1.53 -8.68 -56.97
C GLN A 526 -2.64 -8.19 -57.91
N LEU A 527 -3.43 -7.22 -57.48
CA LEU A 527 -4.47 -6.61 -58.32
C LEU A 527 -3.86 -5.79 -59.46
N GLU A 528 -2.76 -5.07 -59.21
CA GLU A 528 -2.01 -4.34 -60.24
C GLU A 528 -1.40 -5.29 -61.27
N ASP A 529 -0.76 -6.38 -60.84
CA ASP A 529 -0.25 -7.44 -61.72
C ASP A 529 -1.37 -8.02 -62.62
N LEU A 530 -2.55 -8.27 -62.03
CA LEU A 530 -3.69 -8.83 -62.74
C LEU A 530 -4.27 -7.82 -63.73
N ARG A 531 -4.34 -6.53 -63.34
CA ARG A 531 -4.72 -5.42 -64.21
C ARG A 531 -3.76 -5.29 -65.39
N GLU A 532 -2.45 -5.41 -65.16
CA GLU A 532 -1.43 -5.34 -66.22
C GLU A 532 -1.55 -6.53 -67.19
N ARG A 533 -1.70 -7.75 -66.67
CA ARG A 533 -1.97 -8.96 -67.51
C ARG A 533 -3.25 -8.84 -68.33
N GLN A 534 -4.31 -8.26 -67.75
CA GLN A 534 -5.54 -8.01 -68.50
C GLN A 534 -5.34 -6.92 -69.57
N ALA A 535 -4.62 -5.85 -69.25
CA ALA A 535 -4.31 -4.79 -70.21
C ALA A 535 -3.49 -5.33 -71.39
N THR A 536 -2.44 -6.12 -71.14
CA THR A 536 -1.66 -6.78 -72.21
C THR A 536 -2.52 -7.74 -73.01
N LYS A 537 -3.43 -8.48 -72.37
CA LYS A 537 -4.34 -9.37 -73.11
C LYS A 537 -5.32 -8.60 -74.00
N ILE A 538 -5.84 -7.47 -73.52
CA ILE A 538 -6.70 -6.59 -74.31
C ILE A 538 -5.94 -6.02 -75.50
N THR A 539 -4.68 -5.58 -75.33
CA THR A 539 -3.86 -5.09 -76.45
C THR A 539 -3.60 -6.21 -77.47
N GLU A 540 -3.23 -7.42 -77.03
CA GLU A 540 -3.06 -8.57 -77.93
C GLU A 540 -4.34 -8.88 -78.72
N LEU A 541 -5.50 -8.89 -78.05
CA LEU A 541 -6.79 -9.14 -78.72
C LEU A 541 -7.15 -8.01 -79.69
N ARG A 542 -6.85 -6.76 -79.35
CA ARG A 542 -7.00 -5.62 -80.28
C ARG A 542 -6.13 -5.80 -81.51
N ASP A 543 -4.86 -6.18 -81.35
CA ASP A 543 -3.96 -6.44 -82.48
C ASP A 543 -4.45 -7.59 -83.37
N VAL A 544 -5.00 -8.66 -82.78
CA VAL A 544 -5.60 -9.77 -83.53
C VAL A 544 -6.83 -9.31 -84.31
N ILE A 545 -7.72 -8.53 -83.68
CA ILE A 545 -8.90 -7.96 -84.33
C ILE A 545 -8.48 -7.03 -85.47
N GLU A 546 -7.49 -6.17 -85.25
CA GLU A 546 -6.99 -5.24 -86.27
C GLU A 546 -6.36 -5.99 -87.45
N LYS A 547 -5.56 -7.04 -87.20
CA LYS A 547 -5.06 -7.94 -88.25
C LYS A 547 -6.19 -8.61 -89.04
N GLN A 548 -7.18 -9.17 -88.36
CA GLN A 548 -8.34 -9.78 -89.01
C GLN A 548 -9.14 -8.76 -89.83
N GLN A 549 -9.26 -7.53 -89.34
CA GLN A 549 -9.95 -6.46 -90.04
C GLN A 549 -9.18 -6.00 -91.28
N CYS A 550 -7.85 -5.93 -91.21
CA CYS A 550 -6.99 -5.73 -92.37
C CYS A 550 -7.12 -6.87 -93.39
N GLU A 551 -7.07 -8.13 -92.96
CA GLU A 551 -7.24 -9.30 -93.84
C GLU A 551 -8.63 -9.33 -94.52
N LEU A 552 -9.69 -9.00 -93.78
CA LEU A 552 -11.05 -8.88 -94.31
C LEU A 552 -11.17 -7.72 -95.30
N SER A 553 -10.55 -6.58 -95.00
CA SER A 553 -10.47 -5.44 -95.92
C SER A 553 -9.76 -5.85 -97.21
N ASP A 554 -8.58 -6.45 -97.11
CA ASP A 554 -7.79 -6.96 -98.24
C ASP A 554 -8.57 -7.94 -99.09
N TYR A 555 -9.24 -8.92 -98.45
CA TYR A 555 -10.11 -9.88 -99.13
C TYR A 555 -11.26 -9.18 -99.87
N LYS A 556 -11.91 -8.19 -99.23
CA LYS A 556 -12.97 -7.39 -99.86
C LYS A 556 -12.44 -6.61 -101.06
N THR A 557 -11.29 -5.96 -100.97
CA THR A 557 -10.65 -5.28 -102.12
C THR A 557 -10.33 -6.26 -103.24
N ARG A 558 -9.71 -7.41 -102.96
CA ARG A 558 -9.42 -8.43 -103.98
C ARG A 558 -10.68 -8.99 -104.63
N SER A 559 -11.74 -9.21 -103.85
CA SER A 559 -13.04 -9.64 -104.36
C SER A 559 -13.68 -8.57 -105.25
N VAL A 560 -13.63 -7.30 -104.85
CA VAL A 560 -14.09 -6.15 -105.66
C VAL A 560 -13.27 -6.02 -106.95
N GLU A 561 -11.94 -6.13 -106.88
CA GLU A 561 -11.07 -6.13 -108.06
C GLU A 561 -11.38 -7.29 -109.01
N SER A 562 -11.58 -8.50 -108.49
CA SER A 562 -11.98 -9.67 -109.27
C SER A 562 -13.33 -9.47 -109.94
N ARG A 563 -14.32 -8.96 -109.19
CA ARG A 563 -15.64 -8.58 -109.71
C ARG A 563 -15.53 -7.51 -110.80
N ASN A 564 -14.69 -6.50 -110.61
CA ASN A 564 -14.46 -5.46 -111.61
C ASN A 564 -13.82 -6.03 -112.87
N LYS A 565 -12.78 -6.90 -112.75
CA LYS A 565 -12.19 -7.61 -113.90
C LYS A 565 -13.23 -8.42 -114.67
N LEU A 566 -14.06 -9.20 -113.97
CA LEU A 566 -15.16 -9.94 -114.61
C LEU A 566 -16.18 -9.01 -115.25
N THR A 567 -16.47 -7.86 -114.64
CA THR A 567 -17.39 -6.85 -115.21
C THR A 567 -16.78 -6.22 -116.46
N ASP A 568 -15.48 -5.94 -116.47
CA ASP A 568 -14.74 -5.41 -117.61
C ASP A 568 -14.69 -6.43 -118.76
N GLU A 569 -14.40 -7.70 -118.46
CA GLU A 569 -14.46 -8.82 -119.42
C GLU A 569 -15.88 -9.00 -119.98
N LEU A 570 -16.90 -8.93 -119.13
CA LEU A 570 -18.30 -8.97 -119.55
C LEU A 570 -18.65 -7.79 -120.46
N SER A 571 -18.16 -6.58 -120.14
CA SER A 571 -18.37 -5.40 -120.98
C SER A 571 -17.65 -5.51 -122.31
N SER A 572 -16.45 -6.09 -122.33
CA SER A 572 -15.63 -6.32 -123.53
C SER A 572 -16.29 -7.35 -124.43
N THR A 573 -16.70 -8.50 -123.88
CA THR A 573 -17.45 -9.54 -124.61
C THR A 573 -18.79 -9.03 -125.12
N ARG A 574 -19.48 -8.19 -124.35
CA ARG A 574 -20.69 -7.52 -124.83
C ARG A 574 -20.40 -6.60 -126.03
N LYS A 575 -19.32 -5.82 -125.99
CA LYS A 575 -18.88 -4.98 -127.12
C LYS A 575 -18.54 -5.83 -128.35
N THR A 576 -17.82 -6.95 -128.19
CA THR A 576 -17.49 -7.82 -129.32
C THR A 576 -18.74 -8.51 -129.89
N VAL A 577 -19.68 -8.93 -129.06
CA VAL A 577 -20.99 -9.45 -129.51
C VAL A 577 -21.78 -8.38 -130.25
N GLU A 578 -21.83 -7.14 -129.75
CA GLU A 578 -22.49 -6.03 -130.46
C GLU A 578 -21.81 -5.71 -131.79
N GLN A 579 -20.48 -5.83 -131.86
CA GLN A 579 -19.73 -5.67 -133.12
C GLN A 579 -20.03 -6.81 -134.09
N LEU A 580 -20.06 -8.06 -133.63
CA LEU A 580 -20.47 -9.21 -134.43
C LEU A 580 -21.91 -9.07 -134.96
N LYS A 581 -22.83 -8.57 -134.12
CA LYS A 581 -24.21 -8.25 -134.54
C LYS A 581 -24.30 -7.11 -135.56
N ARG A 582 -23.35 -6.17 -135.57
CA ARG A 582 -23.26 -5.13 -136.62
C ARG A 582 -22.73 -5.74 -137.90
N SER A 583 -21.62 -6.49 -137.85
CA SER A 583 -21.07 -7.15 -139.03
C SER A 583 -22.02 -8.19 -139.63
N GLU A 584 -22.80 -8.89 -138.80
CA GLU A 584 -23.84 -9.82 -139.26
C GLU A 584 -24.94 -9.07 -140.02
N ARG A 585 -25.40 -7.92 -139.50
CA ARG A 585 -26.35 -7.06 -140.21
C ARG A 585 -25.77 -6.54 -141.52
N GLU A 586 -24.54 -6.04 -141.52
CA GLU A 586 -23.85 -5.59 -142.74
C GLU A 586 -23.70 -6.72 -143.76
N LEU A 587 -23.39 -7.95 -143.34
CA LEU A 587 -23.37 -9.15 -144.19
C LEU A 587 -24.76 -9.49 -144.73
N TYR A 588 -25.79 -9.37 -143.90
CA TYR A 588 -27.18 -9.59 -144.30
C TYR A 588 -27.65 -8.55 -145.33
N GLU A 589 -27.28 -7.28 -145.12
CA GLU A 589 -27.53 -6.16 -146.03
C GLU A 589 -26.73 -6.31 -147.33
N PHE A 590 -25.45 -6.68 -147.24
CA PHE A 590 -24.61 -6.98 -148.40
C PHE A 590 -25.20 -8.13 -149.22
N ARG A 591 -25.61 -9.21 -148.56
CA ARG A 591 -26.31 -10.34 -149.19
C ARG A 591 -27.58 -9.86 -149.90
N ALA A 592 -28.40 -9.03 -149.26
CA ALA A 592 -29.60 -8.48 -149.86
C ALA A 592 -29.32 -7.53 -151.04
N LEU A 593 -28.23 -6.76 -150.98
CA LEU A 593 -27.78 -5.90 -152.06
C LEU A 593 -27.34 -6.75 -153.28
N VAL A 594 -26.47 -7.74 -153.06
CA VAL A 594 -25.99 -8.64 -154.10
C VAL A 594 -27.14 -9.44 -154.71
N GLY A 595 -28.06 -9.96 -153.89
CA GLY A 595 -29.27 -10.64 -154.38
C GLY A 595 -30.11 -9.75 -155.30
N ARG A 596 -30.36 -8.50 -154.92
CA ARG A 596 -31.08 -7.53 -155.78
C ARG A 596 -30.33 -7.19 -157.06
N LEU A 597 -29.01 -6.99 -156.99
CA LEU A 597 -28.16 -6.70 -158.16
C LEU A 597 -28.20 -7.81 -159.22
N ILE A 598 -28.50 -9.04 -158.84
CA ILE A 598 -28.56 -10.21 -159.74
C ILE A 598 -30.03 -10.60 -160.06
N GLY A 599 -30.98 -9.73 -159.71
CA GLY A 599 -32.41 -9.92 -159.99
C GLY A 599 -33.01 -11.12 -159.26
N LEU A 600 -32.49 -11.45 -158.08
CA LEU A 600 -33.06 -12.45 -157.17
C LEU A 600 -33.93 -11.72 -156.14
N ASP A 601 -35.16 -12.22 -155.94
CA ASP A 601 -36.04 -11.72 -154.90
C ASP A 601 -35.61 -12.27 -153.53
N VAL A 602 -35.02 -11.39 -152.73
CA VAL A 602 -34.28 -11.72 -151.51
C VAL A 602 -35.21 -12.25 -150.40
N GLU A 603 -36.51 -11.97 -150.44
CA GLU A 603 -37.47 -12.40 -149.42
C GLU A 603 -37.93 -13.87 -149.56
N MET A 604 -37.62 -14.54 -150.69
CA MET A 604 -37.93 -15.97 -150.93
C MET A 604 -36.70 -16.90 -150.98
N LEU A 605 -35.48 -16.43 -150.74
CA LEU A 605 -34.28 -17.28 -150.78
C LEU A 605 -34.14 -18.13 -149.49
N ALA A 606 -34.64 -19.36 -149.54
CA ALA A 606 -34.46 -20.36 -148.49
C ALA A 606 -33.05 -21.00 -148.48
N VAL A 607 -32.19 -20.74 -149.47
CA VAL A 607 -30.79 -21.24 -149.51
C VAL A 607 -29.81 -20.11 -149.93
N PRO A 608 -29.05 -19.51 -149.00
CA PRO A 608 -28.61 -18.10 -149.14
C PRO A 608 -27.50 -17.75 -150.12
N ASN A 609 -26.58 -18.66 -150.43
CA ASN A 609 -25.38 -18.27 -151.19
C ASN A 609 -25.23 -19.03 -152.51
N TYR A 610 -25.78 -20.25 -152.62
CA TYR A 610 -25.57 -21.07 -153.80
C TYR A 610 -26.15 -20.43 -155.06
N ASP A 611 -27.40 -19.95 -155.02
CA ASP A 611 -28.05 -19.37 -156.20
C ASP A 611 -27.48 -17.99 -156.58
N ILE A 612 -27.07 -17.21 -155.59
CA ILE A 612 -26.35 -15.94 -155.78
C ILE A 612 -25.00 -16.21 -156.45
N ILE A 613 -24.23 -17.18 -155.93
CA ILE A 613 -22.93 -17.58 -156.49
C ILE A 613 -23.10 -18.13 -157.89
N ASN A 614 -24.05 -19.01 -158.15
CA ASN A 614 -24.25 -19.66 -159.45
C ASN A 614 -24.70 -18.67 -160.54
N ARG A 615 -25.49 -17.65 -160.19
CA ARG A 615 -25.82 -16.56 -161.13
C ARG A 615 -24.67 -15.58 -161.32
N LEU A 616 -23.89 -15.26 -160.29
CA LEU A 616 -22.64 -14.49 -160.43
C LEU A 616 -21.64 -15.23 -161.31
N GLU A 617 -21.48 -16.54 -161.12
CA GLU A 617 -20.62 -17.40 -161.93
C GLU A 617 -21.08 -17.42 -163.40
N ASN A 618 -22.39 -17.47 -163.68
CA ASN A 618 -22.93 -17.35 -165.04
C ASN A 618 -22.83 -15.93 -165.63
N PHE A 619 -22.97 -14.87 -164.82
CA PHE A 619 -22.79 -13.48 -165.26
C PHE A 619 -21.32 -13.15 -165.54
N ILE A 620 -20.41 -13.67 -164.72
CA ILE A 620 -18.96 -13.59 -164.91
C ILE A 620 -18.52 -14.46 -166.10
N ALA A 621 -19.11 -15.65 -166.29
CA ALA A 621 -18.85 -16.48 -167.48
C ALA A 621 -19.27 -15.78 -168.79
N ASN A 622 -20.37 -15.03 -168.79
CA ASN A 622 -20.80 -14.22 -169.94
C ASN A 622 -20.00 -12.93 -170.13
N HIS A 623 -19.35 -12.41 -169.08
CA HIS A 623 -18.45 -11.25 -169.15
C HIS A 623 -17.00 -11.61 -169.55
N GLN A 624 -16.66 -12.90 -169.71
CA GLN A 624 -15.32 -13.35 -170.11
C GLN A 624 -15.00 -13.20 -171.63
N LEU A 625 -15.91 -12.65 -172.44
CA LEU A 625 -15.69 -12.40 -173.89
C LEU A 625 -15.34 -10.94 -174.26
N THR A 626 -15.12 -10.03 -173.31
CA THR A 626 -14.71 -8.64 -173.64
C THR A 626 -13.76 -8.03 -172.59
N GLN A 627 -12.47 -7.93 -172.95
CA GLN A 627 -11.34 -7.19 -172.32
C GLN A 627 -10.80 -7.74 -170.98
N LEU A 628 -9.54 -8.14 -170.77
CA LEU A 628 -8.21 -7.90 -171.37
C LEU A 628 -7.74 -6.43 -171.36
N GLU A 629 -7.10 -5.99 -170.25
CA GLU A 629 -5.70 -5.50 -170.22
C GLU A 629 -5.23 -4.96 -168.83
N LYS A 630 -4.27 -5.68 -168.21
CA LYS A 630 -2.96 -5.24 -167.70
C LYS A 630 -2.79 -4.33 -166.43
N PRO A 631 -1.58 -4.33 -165.79
CA PRO A 631 -1.38 -4.43 -164.33
C PRO A 631 -0.51 -3.29 -163.72
N HIS A 632 -0.18 -3.42 -162.43
CA HIS A 632 0.82 -2.72 -161.57
C HIS A 632 0.13 -2.20 -160.30
N GLY A 633 0.66 -2.24 -159.08
CA GLY A 633 1.96 -2.59 -158.53
C GLY A 633 1.89 -2.26 -157.03
N LEU A 634 2.72 -2.91 -156.21
CA LEU A 634 2.96 -2.51 -154.82
C LEU A 634 3.43 -1.04 -154.76
N PRO A 635 3.29 -0.37 -153.60
CA PRO A 635 4.54 -0.24 -152.84
C PRO A 635 4.39 -0.31 -151.31
N ALA A 636 5.51 -0.69 -150.70
CA ALA A 636 5.85 -0.54 -149.30
C ALA A 636 6.04 0.93 -148.88
N ARG A 637 5.85 1.21 -147.57
CA ARG A 637 6.67 2.07 -146.67
C ARG A 637 5.83 2.37 -145.42
N ASN A 638 6.23 1.98 -144.21
CA ASN A 638 7.39 2.38 -143.40
C ASN A 638 7.11 3.56 -142.43
N VAL A 639 7.19 3.23 -141.14
CA VAL A 639 8.15 3.77 -140.15
C VAL A 639 7.80 5.07 -139.39
N LEU A 640 8.30 5.09 -138.13
CA LEU A 640 8.49 6.18 -137.15
C LEU A 640 7.29 6.46 -136.20
N SER A 641 7.40 6.57 -134.87
CA SER A 641 8.53 6.62 -133.92
C SER A 641 8.09 6.41 -132.46
N SER A 642 8.96 5.73 -131.70
CA SER A 642 9.36 5.82 -130.27
C SER A 642 9.11 7.15 -129.49
N PRO A 643 9.27 7.23 -128.13
CA PRO A 643 10.45 6.69 -127.41
C PRO A 643 10.30 6.11 -125.98
N THR A 644 11.18 5.12 -125.73
CA THR A 644 12.02 4.81 -124.55
C THR A 644 11.67 5.34 -123.14
N VAL A 645 11.82 4.48 -122.12
CA VAL A 645 12.94 4.49 -121.13
C VAL A 645 13.14 3.07 -120.53
N LYS A 646 14.40 2.67 -120.39
CA LYS A 646 14.97 1.48 -119.71
C LYS A 646 15.35 1.84 -118.25
N THR A 647 15.38 0.86 -117.33
CA THR A 647 16.43 0.52 -116.31
C THR A 647 15.79 -0.36 -115.22
N ALA A 648 16.24 -1.56 -114.84
CA ALA A 648 17.55 -2.07 -114.40
C ALA A 648 17.96 -1.67 -112.97
N HIS A 649 18.02 -2.70 -112.10
CA HIS A 649 18.95 -2.96 -110.98
C HIS A 649 18.96 -2.15 -109.64
N HIS A 650 18.98 -2.96 -108.57
CA HIS A 650 19.85 -2.93 -107.37
C HIS A 650 19.60 -2.01 -106.15
N LEU A 651 19.45 -2.70 -105.00
CA LEU A 651 20.17 -2.58 -103.71
C LEU A 651 20.55 -1.17 -103.20
N ARG A 652 20.07 -0.81 -101.99
CA ARG A 652 20.88 -0.37 -100.83
C ARG A 652 20.02 0.14 -99.66
N GLY A 653 20.24 -0.38 -98.45
CA GLY A 653 20.27 0.44 -97.23
C GLY A 653 21.53 1.33 -97.23
N PRO A 654 21.79 2.21 -96.23
CA PRO A 654 22.00 1.74 -94.86
C PRO A 654 21.65 2.74 -93.72
N ASP A 655 21.63 2.19 -92.50
CA ASP A 655 22.16 2.65 -91.21
C ASP A 655 22.46 4.14 -91.00
N THR A 656 22.12 4.68 -89.82
CA THR A 656 23.07 4.75 -88.68
C THR A 656 22.59 5.58 -87.48
N HIS A 657 22.96 5.09 -86.29
CA HIS A 657 23.29 5.81 -85.04
C HIS A 657 22.15 6.54 -84.29
N SER A 658 22.08 6.60 -82.96
CA SER A 658 22.93 6.23 -81.82
C SER A 658 22.08 6.51 -80.57
N CYS A 659 22.07 5.67 -79.52
CA CYS A 659 22.48 5.97 -78.13
C CYS A 659 21.30 5.57 -77.22
N GLU A 660 21.39 5.05 -76.00
CA GLU A 660 22.43 4.48 -75.13
C GLU A 660 21.65 3.85 -73.95
N TYR A 661 22.29 2.87 -73.28
CA TYR A 661 22.21 2.45 -71.86
C TYR A 661 21.12 3.05 -70.93
N ALA A 662 20.63 2.41 -69.87
CA ALA A 662 20.75 1.09 -69.25
C ALA A 662 19.90 1.16 -67.95
N THR A 663 19.54 -0.01 -67.41
CA THR A 663 19.48 -0.36 -65.97
C THR A 663 19.09 0.70 -64.92
N GLY A 664 18.13 0.35 -64.05
CA GLY A 664 18.13 0.96 -62.71
C GLY A 664 16.91 0.68 -61.86
N CYS A 665 16.90 -0.48 -61.21
CA CYS A 665 16.18 -0.71 -59.96
C CYS A 665 16.77 0.20 -58.85
N GLY A 666 15.97 0.73 -57.92
CA GLY A 666 16.51 1.54 -56.82
C GLY A 666 15.50 2.17 -55.88
N VAL A 667 15.14 1.42 -54.84
CA VAL A 667 14.59 1.90 -53.56
C VAL A 667 15.62 2.78 -52.83
N ALA A 668 15.20 3.91 -52.24
CA ALA A 668 15.51 4.30 -50.84
C ALA A 668 15.27 5.81 -50.50
N LYS A 669 14.43 6.02 -49.47
CA LYS A 669 14.69 6.72 -48.19
C LYS A 669 15.13 8.22 -48.15
N ALA A 670 14.25 8.98 -47.47
CA ALA A 670 14.48 10.03 -46.45
C ALA A 670 15.09 11.41 -46.80
N ARG A 671 14.29 12.46 -46.51
CA ARG A 671 14.67 13.70 -45.79
C ARG A 671 13.36 14.36 -45.32
N SER A 672 13.03 14.27 -44.03
CA SER A 672 13.37 15.24 -42.97
C SER A 672 12.96 16.68 -43.30
N LYS A 673 11.89 17.14 -42.64
CA LYS A 673 11.58 18.54 -42.36
C LYS A 673 11.19 18.63 -40.88
N GLU A 674 12.16 19.02 -40.07
CA GLU A 674 11.93 19.66 -38.77
C GLU A 674 11.63 21.14 -38.99
N GLY A 675 10.75 21.70 -38.16
CA GLY A 675 10.38 23.11 -38.22
C GLY A 675 9.30 23.51 -37.21
N ASN A 676 9.73 23.61 -35.95
CA ASN A 676 9.32 24.57 -34.91
C ASN A 676 8.03 24.42 -34.06
N GLN A 677 8.31 24.34 -32.76
CA GLN A 677 7.79 25.15 -31.64
C GLN A 677 6.34 24.97 -31.18
N MET A 678 6.17 24.44 -29.96
CA MET A 678 5.48 25.15 -28.88
C MET A 678 5.90 24.60 -27.50
N SER A 679 6.33 25.55 -26.69
CA SER A 679 6.79 25.51 -25.31
C SER A 679 5.64 25.65 -24.29
N GLY A 680 5.86 25.15 -23.07
CA GLY A 680 5.10 25.48 -21.84
C GLY A 680 4.78 24.20 -21.07
N CYS A 681 5.51 23.78 -20.01
CA CYS A 681 5.72 24.41 -18.70
C CYS A 681 4.44 24.99 -18.07
N SER A 682 3.77 24.17 -17.26
CA SER A 682 3.54 24.41 -15.83
C SER A 682 3.36 23.07 -15.13
#